data_AF-A0A978VRG3-F1
#
_entry.id   AF-A0A978VRG3-F1
#
_cell.length_a   1.000
_cell.length_b   1.000
_cell.length_c   1.000
_cell.angle_alpha   90.00
_cell.angle_beta   90.00
_cell.angle_gamma   90.00
#
_symmetry.space_group_name_H-M   'P 1'
#
loop_
_entity.id
_entity.type
_entity.pdbx_description
1 polymer ?
#
loop_
_entity_poly.entity_id
_entity_poly.type
_entity_poly.pdbx_seq_one_letter_code
_entity_poly.pdbx_strand_id
1 'polypeptide(L)'
;MEELWTVLCTESGCSDSTGSNPCSSKLGFLGHPSSCINHALTVCFDALLLVMLIWTMIQKSWSKNSRFQGSSILQIVSAIFNSCVGLVYLFFGIWILEEQLRETQTALPLSLWLSTIFQGITWLSVGLTVSIRVKHLPKSPVRLLSILGFLFSGFVCVLSLFAAILRQKVSAKIALDVLSFPGAILLLLCAYRGYSNEESDESGIQNGLYAPLNSEATAISKCDPVTPFFKAGTLNRFSFWWLNPLMKRGREKTLEDEDIPKLSEADRAESCYLLFLDKLDKQKRTHPSSQPSILKIIILCHLKEILASGFFALVKIITVSAGPLLLNAFILVAGGNESFKYEDYVLTIPLFLTKFIESLSQRQWYFRTRLIGMKVRSLLTAAIYKKQLRLSNAARLMHSNGEIMNYVTVDAYRIGEFPFWFHRTWTTSLQLCISLAILYRAVGLATIAALVVIIFTVICNAPLAKLQHKFQTRLMVAQDDRLKTSSEALVNMKVLKLYAWETHFKNVIEKLRNVENKWLSLVQLSKAHNMFFFWISPIMVSAATFGACYFLKVPLHANNVFTFVATLRLVQEPIRSIPDVIGVIIQAKVSFARIIKFFDAPELQTSRPREKFNSEIVSHTVNIKSADFSWEENLAKPTLRNINLQVGRGEKVAVCGEVGSGKSTLLAAILGEVPNVKGNIQVYGKIAYVSQTAWIQMGTIQDNILFGSAMDSQRYHETLERCSLVKDIRLLPYGDLTEIGERGVNLSGGQKQRIQLARALYQNADIYLLDDPFSAVDAHTATSLFNEYVMGALLGKTVLLVTHQVDFLPAFDSVLLMSDGEILRAAPYHQLLSLSPEFQDLVNAHKETAGSERLEDINPARNHEASSAKEIRKSYVENQLKPSKGDQLIKQEEREEGDMGLKPSIQYLSQNKGFLYFSIATLSHLTFVIGQIAQNSWMAANVDNPHVSSSQLIMVYLVIGVFSTIFLLIRSLCVVVLGVQSSKSLFSQLLNSLFRAPMSFYDSTPLGRILSRVSSDLSTVDTDIPFSLIFAVGASVNALSNLGVLAVITWQVLFVSIPTIYLALRLQVRLYTFLT
;
A
#
# COMPACT_ATOMS: atom_id res chain seq x y z
N MET A 1 67.48 -18.36 -0.88
CA MET A 1 66.22 -17.71 -0.43
C MET A 1 66.35 -16.20 -0.52
N GLU A 2 67.40 -15.58 0.04
CA GLU A 2 67.65 -14.13 -0.09
C GLU A 2 67.94 -13.66 -1.52
N GLU A 3 68.73 -14.40 -2.32
CA GLU A 3 68.95 -14.10 -3.75
C GLU A 3 67.68 -14.19 -4.63
N LEU A 4 66.71 -15.03 -4.25
CA LEU A 4 65.45 -15.18 -4.97
C LEU A 4 64.46 -14.08 -4.57
N TRP A 5 64.57 -13.60 -3.32
CA TRP A 5 63.76 -12.52 -2.78
C TRP A 5 64.20 -11.15 -3.29
N THR A 6 65.50 -10.93 -3.49
CA THR A 6 66.07 -9.72 -4.11
C THR A 6 65.74 -9.60 -5.60
N VAL A 7 65.60 -10.73 -6.30
CA VAL A 7 65.11 -10.78 -7.70
C VAL A 7 63.61 -10.51 -7.81
N LEU A 8 62.80 -10.96 -6.84
CA LEU A 8 61.37 -10.67 -6.81
C LEU A 8 61.06 -9.24 -6.35
N CYS A 9 61.84 -8.72 -5.41
CA CYS A 9 61.61 -7.47 -4.72
C CYS A 9 62.95 -6.77 -4.43
N THR A 10 63.17 -5.62 -5.07
CA THR A 10 64.39 -4.82 -4.95
C THR A 10 64.69 -4.45 -3.49
N GLU A 11 65.99 -4.36 -3.15
CA GLU A 11 66.49 -3.91 -1.82
C GLU A 11 66.08 -2.47 -1.45
N SER A 12 65.48 -1.71 -2.37
CA SER A 12 65.15 -0.29 -2.23
C SER A 12 63.82 0.02 -1.51
N GLY A 13 63.20 -0.95 -0.84
CA GLY A 13 62.03 -0.70 0.02
C GLY A 13 62.35 0.01 1.36
N CYS A 14 63.63 0.21 1.66
CA CYS A 14 64.11 0.82 2.91
C CYS A 14 64.97 2.07 2.63
N SER A 15 64.33 3.18 2.24
CA SER A 15 64.95 4.51 2.37
C SER A 15 63.90 5.53 2.81
N ASP A 16 63.50 5.46 4.08
CA ASP A 16 63.10 6.67 4.79
C ASP A 16 64.37 7.30 5.38
N SER A 17 64.51 8.59 5.12
CA SER A 17 65.68 9.43 5.32
C SER A 17 66.01 9.74 6.79
N THR A 18 66.14 8.74 7.64
CA THR A 18 66.73 8.87 8.99
C THR A 18 67.34 7.54 9.41
N GLY A 19 68.67 7.54 9.61
CA GLY A 19 69.41 6.35 10.03
C GLY A 19 68.98 5.79 11.39
N SER A 20 69.32 4.51 11.57
CA SER A 20 69.22 3.66 12.78
C SER A 20 67.87 2.99 13.06
N ASN A 21 67.69 1.77 12.53
CA ASN A 21 67.35 0.54 13.28
C ASN A 21 67.19 -0.66 12.32
N PRO A 22 67.66 -1.87 12.69
CA PRO A 22 67.49 -3.06 11.86
C PRO A 22 66.04 -3.56 11.89
N CYS A 23 65.57 -4.10 10.76
CA CYS A 23 64.21 -4.59 10.53
C CYS A 23 63.75 -5.58 11.61
N SER A 24 62.87 -5.12 12.51
CA SER A 24 62.12 -6.01 13.41
C SER A 24 60.72 -6.27 12.87
N SER A 25 60.31 -7.53 12.98
CA SER A 25 59.03 -8.12 12.59
C SER A 25 57.82 -7.39 13.19
N LYS A 26 57.22 -6.46 12.44
CA LYS A 26 55.88 -5.93 12.75
C LYS A 26 54.85 -6.38 11.71
N LEU A 27 53.74 -6.90 12.22
CA LEU A 27 52.51 -7.33 11.53
C LEU A 27 51.88 -6.25 10.60
N GLY A 28 52.38 -5.01 10.63
CA GLY A 28 51.92 -3.91 9.77
C GLY A 28 52.25 -4.07 8.27
N PHE A 29 53.13 -5.00 7.89
CA PHE A 29 53.51 -5.23 6.50
C PHE A 29 52.44 -5.96 5.66
N LEU A 30 51.48 -6.64 6.31
CA LEU A 30 50.34 -7.32 5.67
C LEU A 30 49.26 -6.34 5.16
N GLY A 31 49.20 -5.11 5.68
CA GLY A 31 48.21 -4.10 5.31
C GLY A 31 48.51 -3.32 4.02
N HIS A 32 49.66 -3.56 3.37
CA HIS A 32 50.06 -2.84 2.16
C HIS A 32 49.78 -3.66 0.88
N PRO A 33 48.85 -3.25 0.00
CA PRO A 33 48.54 -3.99 -1.23
C PRO A 33 49.69 -3.99 -2.25
N SER A 34 50.65 -3.07 -2.13
CA SER A 34 51.89 -3.02 -2.92
C SER A 34 53.07 -3.73 -2.26
N SER A 35 52.84 -4.44 -1.15
CA SER A 35 53.88 -5.26 -0.50
C SER A 35 54.26 -6.42 -1.42
N CYS A 36 55.56 -6.65 -1.53
CA CYS A 36 56.15 -7.83 -2.16
C CYS A 36 55.43 -9.14 -1.78
N ILE A 37 55.11 -9.28 -0.48
CA ILE A 37 54.46 -10.46 0.09
C ILE A 37 53.04 -10.60 -0.44
N ASN A 38 52.30 -9.49 -0.54
CA ASN A 38 50.94 -9.49 -1.09
C ASN A 38 50.95 -9.75 -2.60
N HIS A 39 51.94 -9.25 -3.35
CA HIS A 39 52.11 -9.59 -4.76
C HIS A 39 52.44 -11.07 -4.96
N ALA A 40 53.35 -11.64 -4.16
CA ALA A 40 53.65 -13.07 -4.18
C ALA A 40 52.41 -13.92 -3.83
N LEU A 41 51.66 -13.53 -2.80
CA LEU A 41 50.40 -14.21 -2.43
C LEU A 41 49.36 -14.13 -3.55
N THR A 42 49.17 -12.96 -4.18
CA THR A 42 48.24 -12.82 -5.31
C THR A 42 48.61 -13.74 -6.47
N VAL A 43 49.89 -13.79 -6.85
CA VAL A 43 50.38 -14.67 -7.93
C VAL A 43 50.15 -16.16 -7.59
N CYS A 44 50.39 -16.57 -6.34
CA CYS A 44 50.12 -17.94 -5.90
C CYS A 44 48.63 -18.31 -5.97
N PHE A 45 47.74 -17.42 -5.53
CA PHE A 45 46.30 -17.64 -5.60
C PHE A 45 45.78 -17.65 -7.05
N ASP A 46 46.28 -16.76 -7.90
CA ASP A 46 45.97 -16.68 -9.32
C ASP A 46 46.43 -17.95 -10.07
N ALA A 47 47.63 -18.44 -9.78
CA ALA A 47 48.14 -19.70 -10.32
C ALA A 47 47.27 -20.90 -9.88
N LEU A 48 46.83 -20.93 -8.62
CA LEU A 48 45.95 -21.99 -8.12
C LEU A 48 44.57 -21.97 -8.80
N LEU A 49 43.99 -20.78 -9.01
CA LEU A 49 42.73 -20.62 -9.76
C LEU A 49 42.88 -21.08 -11.22
N LEU A 50 43.99 -20.74 -11.88
CA LEU A 50 44.29 -21.20 -13.25
C LEU A 50 44.47 -22.71 -13.34
N VAL A 51 45.17 -23.34 -12.39
CA VAL A 51 45.33 -24.80 -12.34
C VAL A 51 43.99 -25.49 -12.15
N MET A 52 43.13 -24.99 -11.24
CA MET A 52 41.78 -25.52 -11.07
C MET A 52 40.93 -25.37 -12.34
N LEU A 53 41.03 -24.23 -13.02
CA LEU A 53 40.36 -24.00 -14.31
C LEU A 53 40.84 -24.97 -15.39
N ILE A 54 42.15 -25.13 -15.56
CA ILE A 54 42.74 -26.06 -16.53
C ILE A 54 42.31 -27.50 -16.23
N TRP A 55 42.34 -27.89 -14.95
CA TRP A 55 41.87 -29.21 -14.51
C TRP A 55 40.40 -29.45 -14.87
N THR A 56 39.52 -28.47 -14.65
CA THR A 56 38.10 -28.58 -15.02
C THR A 56 37.86 -28.66 -16.52
N MET A 57 38.72 -28.05 -17.34
CA MET A 57 38.67 -28.15 -18.80
C MET A 57 39.18 -29.52 -19.28
N ILE A 58 40.25 -30.05 -18.67
CA ILE A 58 40.84 -31.35 -19.02
C ILE A 58 39.89 -32.51 -18.70
N GLN A 59 39.20 -32.47 -17.55
CA GLN A 59 38.22 -33.51 -17.16
C GLN A 59 37.12 -33.76 -18.20
N LYS A 60 36.90 -32.82 -19.13
CA LYS A 60 35.81 -32.89 -20.11
C LYS A 60 36.24 -33.22 -21.52
N SER A 61 37.53 -33.11 -21.87
CA SER A 61 38.03 -33.40 -23.23
C SER A 61 37.62 -34.80 -23.76
N TRP A 62 37.19 -35.70 -22.88
CA TRP A 62 36.82 -37.08 -23.20
C TRP A 62 35.31 -37.35 -23.40
N SER A 63 34.42 -36.36 -23.26
CA SER A 63 32.97 -36.56 -23.44
C SER A 63 32.47 -35.88 -24.73
N LYS A 64 32.23 -36.68 -25.78
CA LYS A 64 31.69 -36.20 -27.06
C LYS A 64 30.16 -36.02 -27.02
N ASN A 65 29.72 -35.03 -27.80
CA ASN A 65 28.36 -34.59 -28.13
C ASN A 65 27.61 -33.73 -27.11
N SER A 66 27.42 -32.45 -27.44
CA SER A 66 26.34 -31.65 -26.88
C SER A 66 25.87 -30.56 -27.87
N ARG A 67 24.58 -30.57 -28.19
CA ARG A 67 23.88 -29.50 -28.94
C ARG A 67 23.92 -28.18 -28.16
N PHE A 68 24.06 -27.06 -28.88
CA PHE A 68 24.02 -25.71 -28.31
C PHE A 68 22.60 -25.39 -27.78
N GLN A 69 22.48 -25.11 -26.49
CA GLN A 69 21.26 -24.58 -25.88
C GLN A 69 21.55 -23.19 -25.29
N GLY A 70 20.62 -22.25 -25.45
CA GLY A 70 20.82 -20.83 -25.19
C GLY A 70 21.36 -20.50 -23.78
N SER A 71 22.37 -19.62 -23.74
CA SER A 71 22.97 -19.03 -22.55
C SER A 71 22.03 -18.00 -21.91
N SER A 72 21.98 -17.94 -20.59
CA SER A 72 21.21 -16.90 -19.89
C SER A 72 21.87 -15.52 -20.07
N ILE A 73 21.06 -14.46 -20.15
CA ILE A 73 21.56 -13.08 -20.29
C ILE A 73 22.54 -12.71 -19.15
N LEU A 74 22.32 -13.22 -17.94
CA LEU A 74 23.21 -12.99 -16.80
C LEU A 74 24.61 -13.60 -17.02
N GLN A 75 24.68 -14.79 -17.64
CA GLN A 75 25.95 -15.43 -18.00
C GLN A 75 26.68 -14.62 -19.08
N ILE A 76 25.96 -14.09 -20.07
CA ILE A 76 26.53 -13.23 -21.11
C ILE A 76 27.09 -11.94 -20.49
N VAL A 77 26.32 -11.28 -19.63
CA VAL A 77 26.75 -10.05 -18.94
C VAL A 77 27.97 -10.32 -18.04
N SER A 78 27.95 -11.42 -17.29
CA SER A 78 29.07 -11.83 -16.43
C SER A 78 30.33 -12.15 -17.24
N ALA A 79 30.20 -12.87 -18.35
CA ALA A 79 31.31 -13.19 -19.24
C ALA A 79 31.93 -11.92 -19.84
N ILE A 80 31.10 -11.04 -20.42
CA ILE A 80 31.57 -9.78 -21.02
C ILE A 80 32.27 -8.92 -19.96
N PHE A 81 31.67 -8.75 -18.78
CA PHE A 81 32.23 -7.92 -17.72
C PHE A 81 33.59 -8.44 -17.25
N ASN A 82 33.69 -9.73 -16.92
CA ASN A 82 34.94 -10.32 -16.42
C ASN A 82 36.03 -10.38 -17.50
N SER A 83 35.67 -10.62 -18.77
CA SER A 83 36.62 -10.55 -19.88
C SER A 83 37.13 -9.13 -20.12
N CYS A 84 36.29 -8.11 -20.01
CA CYS A 84 36.73 -6.72 -20.09
C CYS A 84 37.68 -6.35 -18.95
N VAL A 85 37.35 -6.73 -17.70
CA VAL A 85 38.23 -6.49 -16.55
C VAL A 85 39.59 -7.18 -16.75
N GLY A 86 39.60 -8.44 -17.21
CA GLY A 86 40.83 -9.18 -17.49
C GLY A 86 41.71 -8.52 -18.58
N LEU A 87 41.09 -8.02 -19.66
CA LEU A 87 41.82 -7.29 -20.71
C LEU A 87 42.47 -6.01 -20.20
N VAL A 88 41.77 -5.22 -19.38
CA VAL A 88 42.32 -3.97 -18.84
C VAL A 88 43.49 -4.26 -17.89
N TYR A 89 43.41 -5.29 -17.05
CA TYR A 89 44.54 -5.73 -16.22
C TYR A 89 45.76 -6.12 -17.06
N LEU A 90 45.54 -6.85 -18.16
CA LEU A 90 46.61 -7.32 -19.03
C LEU A 90 47.30 -6.16 -19.76
N PHE A 91 46.53 -5.23 -20.35
CA PHE A 91 47.09 -4.03 -20.97
C PHE A 91 47.83 -3.15 -19.97
N PHE A 92 47.28 -2.99 -18.76
CA PHE A 92 47.93 -2.21 -17.71
C PHE A 92 49.24 -2.85 -17.25
N GLY A 93 49.31 -4.19 -17.15
CA GLY A 93 50.54 -4.91 -16.83
C GLY A 93 51.61 -4.80 -17.91
N ILE A 94 51.22 -4.88 -19.18
CA ILE A 94 52.13 -4.67 -20.33
C ILE A 94 52.65 -3.24 -20.35
N TRP A 95 51.78 -2.25 -20.11
CA TRP A 95 52.17 -0.84 -20.03
C TRP A 95 53.24 -0.62 -18.96
N ILE A 96 53.04 -1.16 -17.75
CA ILE A 96 54.02 -1.05 -16.66
C ILE A 96 55.35 -1.71 -17.06
N LEU A 97 55.31 -2.86 -17.72
CA LEU A 97 56.52 -3.55 -18.19
C LEU A 97 57.26 -2.71 -19.24
N GLU A 98 56.55 -2.15 -20.21
CA GLU A 98 57.12 -1.32 -21.28
C GLU A 98 57.72 -0.02 -20.72
N GLU A 99 57.02 0.65 -19.82
CA GLU A 99 57.49 1.87 -19.15
C GLU A 99 58.75 1.59 -18.30
N GLN A 100 58.79 0.47 -17.58
CA GLN A 100 59.96 0.04 -16.82
C GLN A 100 61.15 -0.30 -17.73
N LEU A 101 60.95 -1.05 -18.82
CA LEU A 101 62.00 -1.33 -19.80
C LEU A 101 62.54 -0.04 -20.43
N ARG A 102 61.69 0.96 -20.63
CA ARG A 102 62.07 2.26 -21.19
C ARG A 102 62.90 3.10 -20.21
N GLU A 103 62.59 3.08 -18.92
CA GLU A 103 63.27 3.90 -17.92
C GLU A 103 64.52 3.26 -17.30
N THR A 104 64.51 1.96 -17.00
CA THR A 104 65.57 1.31 -16.20
C THR A 104 66.40 0.30 -16.98
N GLN A 105 66.08 0.05 -18.26
CA GLN A 105 66.67 -1.01 -19.11
C GLN A 105 66.68 -2.42 -18.49
N THR A 106 65.93 -2.63 -17.40
CA THR A 106 65.84 -3.91 -16.70
C THR A 106 64.38 -4.25 -16.43
N ALA A 107 64.04 -5.54 -16.41
CA ALA A 107 62.68 -6.02 -16.15
C ALA A 107 62.38 -6.21 -14.64
N LEU A 108 63.28 -5.74 -13.76
CA LEU A 108 63.24 -5.92 -12.31
C LEU A 108 62.76 -4.64 -11.62
N PRO A 109 61.94 -4.72 -10.55
CA PRO A 109 61.45 -5.92 -9.87
C PRO A 109 60.24 -6.59 -10.55
N LEU A 110 60.22 -7.92 -10.52
CA LEU A 110 59.18 -8.74 -11.14
C LEU A 110 57.81 -8.60 -10.46
N SER A 111 57.77 -8.27 -9.17
CA SER A 111 56.53 -8.31 -8.38
C SER A 111 55.39 -7.41 -8.86
N LEU A 112 55.69 -6.27 -9.50
CA LEU A 112 54.67 -5.26 -9.81
C LEU A 112 53.89 -5.57 -11.10
N TRP A 113 54.60 -5.80 -12.21
CA TRP A 113 54.00 -6.07 -13.52
C TRP A 113 53.56 -7.53 -13.68
N LEU A 114 54.29 -8.48 -13.08
CA LEU A 114 53.94 -9.90 -13.17
C LEU A 114 52.61 -10.18 -12.46
N SER A 115 52.42 -9.60 -11.27
CA SER A 115 51.16 -9.73 -10.51
C SER A 115 49.94 -9.24 -11.29
N THR A 116 50.03 -8.10 -11.98
CA THR A 116 48.91 -7.55 -12.75
C THR A 116 48.61 -8.34 -14.02
N ILE A 117 49.64 -8.88 -14.69
CA ILE A 117 49.44 -9.76 -15.87
C ILE A 117 48.77 -11.07 -15.45
N PHE A 118 49.19 -11.70 -14.35
CA PHE A 118 48.57 -12.94 -13.85
C PHE A 118 47.10 -12.74 -13.49
N GLN A 119 46.75 -11.63 -12.84
CA GLN A 119 45.35 -11.24 -12.59
C GLN A 119 44.57 -11.02 -13.88
N GLY A 120 45.17 -10.40 -14.90
CA GLY A 120 44.54 -10.23 -16.20
C GLY A 120 44.19 -11.58 -16.87
N ILE A 121 45.12 -12.52 -16.84
CA ILE A 121 44.95 -13.86 -17.41
C ILE A 121 43.88 -14.65 -16.65
N THR A 122 43.84 -14.56 -15.31
CA THR A 122 42.83 -15.27 -14.50
C THR A 122 41.43 -14.78 -14.80
N TRP A 123 41.17 -13.48 -14.74
CA TRP A 123 39.83 -12.93 -15.04
C TRP A 123 39.40 -13.14 -16.49
N LEU A 124 40.32 -13.06 -17.44
CA LEU A 124 40.05 -13.37 -18.84
C LEU A 124 39.65 -14.85 -19.02
N SER A 125 40.37 -15.77 -18.38
CA SER A 125 40.07 -17.21 -18.43
C SER A 125 38.75 -17.57 -17.74
N VAL A 126 38.43 -16.90 -16.62
CA VAL A 126 37.14 -17.03 -15.93
C VAL A 126 35.99 -16.51 -16.80
N GLY A 127 36.14 -15.35 -17.44
CA GLY A 127 35.15 -14.82 -18.38
C GLY A 127 34.92 -15.77 -19.57
N LEU A 128 35.99 -16.37 -20.10
CA LEU A 128 35.94 -17.32 -21.21
C LEU A 128 35.25 -18.64 -20.82
N THR A 129 35.52 -19.17 -19.62
CA THR A 129 34.85 -20.40 -19.13
C THR A 129 33.35 -20.20 -18.88
N VAL A 130 32.95 -19.02 -18.42
CA VAL A 130 31.54 -18.66 -18.24
C VAL A 130 30.82 -18.49 -19.58
N SER A 131 31.50 -17.94 -20.58
CA SER A 131 31.01 -17.83 -21.95
C SER A 131 30.88 -19.21 -22.62
N ILE A 132 31.84 -20.10 -22.39
CA ILE A 132 31.99 -21.32 -23.19
C ILE A 132 31.11 -22.48 -22.74
N ARG A 133 30.74 -22.70 -21.46
CA ARG A 133 29.73 -23.72 -21.03
C ARG A 133 29.58 -23.83 -19.49
N VAL A 134 28.88 -22.91 -18.81
CA VAL A 134 28.54 -23.10 -17.36
C VAL A 134 27.55 -24.23 -17.14
N LYS A 135 26.63 -24.49 -18.09
CA LYS A 135 25.59 -25.52 -17.94
C LYS A 135 26.10 -26.96 -17.99
N HIS A 136 27.36 -27.21 -18.33
CA HIS A 136 27.87 -28.56 -18.59
C HIS A 136 29.21 -28.84 -17.88
N LEU A 137 29.49 -28.13 -16.79
CA LEU A 137 30.64 -28.36 -15.92
C LEU A 137 30.20 -29.09 -14.65
N PRO A 138 31.02 -29.99 -14.07
CA PRO A 138 30.68 -30.68 -12.83
C PRO A 138 30.37 -29.70 -11.69
N LYS A 139 29.31 -30.01 -10.93
CA LYS A 139 28.65 -29.11 -9.95
C LYS A 139 29.58 -28.60 -8.83
N SER A 140 30.52 -29.43 -8.39
CA SER A 140 31.40 -29.15 -7.24
C SER A 140 32.53 -28.15 -7.58
N PRO A 141 33.35 -28.36 -8.62
CA PRO A 141 34.48 -27.47 -8.90
C PRO A 141 34.09 -26.06 -9.34
N VAL A 142 32.97 -25.86 -10.07
CA VAL A 142 32.53 -24.51 -10.47
C VAL A 142 32.04 -23.68 -9.28
N ARG A 143 31.35 -24.31 -8.32
CA ARG A 143 30.95 -23.65 -7.07
C ARG A 143 32.16 -23.29 -6.24
N LEU A 144 33.10 -24.24 -6.08
CA LEU A 144 34.34 -24.00 -5.36
C LEU A 144 35.15 -22.86 -6.01
N LEU A 145 35.27 -22.84 -7.33
CA LEU A 145 35.94 -21.78 -8.08
C LEU A 145 35.26 -20.42 -7.91
N SER A 146 33.93 -20.36 -8.01
CA SER A 146 33.17 -19.12 -7.86
C SER A 146 33.22 -18.56 -6.43
N ILE A 147 33.21 -19.44 -5.43
CA ILE A 147 33.36 -19.06 -4.01
C ILE A 147 34.79 -18.58 -3.75
N LEU A 148 35.80 -19.30 -4.24
CA LEU A 148 37.20 -18.94 -4.05
C LEU A 148 37.52 -17.61 -4.75
N GLY A 149 37.01 -17.40 -5.96
CA GLY A 149 37.13 -16.13 -6.68
C GLY A 149 36.43 -14.96 -5.98
N PHE A 150 35.25 -15.19 -5.39
CA PHE A 150 34.55 -14.18 -4.58
C PHE A 150 35.31 -13.80 -3.31
N LEU A 151 35.84 -14.79 -2.58
CA LEU A 151 36.62 -14.55 -1.37
C LEU A 151 37.93 -13.83 -1.68
N PHE A 152 38.63 -14.24 -2.75
CA PHE A 152 39.89 -13.62 -3.17
C PHE A 152 39.70 -12.17 -3.62
N SER A 153 38.75 -11.91 -4.53
CA SER A 153 38.52 -10.54 -5.01
C SER A 153 37.93 -9.63 -3.93
N GLY A 154 37.17 -10.20 -2.97
CA GLY A 154 36.72 -9.48 -1.77
C GLY A 154 37.87 -9.08 -0.86
N PHE A 155 38.83 -9.99 -0.62
CA PHE A 155 40.03 -9.72 0.17
C PHE A 155 40.91 -8.63 -0.47
N VAL A 156 41.17 -8.74 -1.78
CA VAL A 156 41.92 -7.74 -2.55
C VAL A 156 41.20 -6.38 -2.56
N CYS A 157 39.87 -6.36 -2.75
CA CYS A 157 39.08 -5.14 -2.69
C CYS A 157 39.16 -4.45 -1.31
N VAL A 158 39.09 -5.20 -0.21
CA VAL A 158 39.17 -4.62 1.15
C VAL A 158 40.56 -4.05 1.42
N LEU A 159 41.62 -4.76 1.04
CA LEU A 159 43.00 -4.27 1.18
C LEU A 159 43.25 -3.03 0.33
N SER A 160 42.78 -3.01 -0.91
CA SER A 160 42.94 -1.87 -1.83
C SER A 160 42.11 -0.65 -1.40
N LEU A 161 40.91 -0.85 -0.84
CA LEU A 161 40.13 0.23 -0.21
C LEU A 161 40.80 0.77 1.05
N PHE A 162 41.32 -0.12 1.92
CA PHE A 162 42.03 0.27 3.13
C PHE A 162 43.28 1.11 2.81
N ALA A 163 44.04 0.71 1.79
CA ALA A 163 45.21 1.47 1.34
C ALA A 163 44.86 2.81 0.67
N ALA A 164 43.76 2.86 -0.10
CA ALA A 164 43.26 4.11 -0.68
C ALA A 164 42.85 5.12 0.41
N ILE A 165 42.26 4.62 1.50
CA ILE A 165 41.87 5.43 2.65
C ILE A 165 43.11 5.95 3.41
N LEU A 166 44.13 5.10 3.61
CA LEU A 166 45.35 5.51 4.34
C LEU A 166 46.26 6.48 3.56
N ARG A 167 46.44 6.29 2.25
CA ARG A 167 47.43 7.05 1.45
C ARG A 167 46.88 8.25 0.68
N GLN A 168 45.57 8.48 0.71
CA GLN A 168 44.89 9.57 -0.03
C GLN A 168 45.18 9.63 -1.55
N LYS A 169 45.77 8.59 -2.15
CA LYS A 169 46.04 8.47 -3.59
C LYS A 169 45.37 7.21 -4.14
N VAL A 170 44.62 7.35 -5.22
CA VAL A 170 44.00 6.23 -5.94
C VAL A 170 44.90 5.88 -7.13
N SER A 171 45.52 4.70 -7.10
CA SER A 171 46.24 4.15 -8.24
C SER A 171 45.26 3.41 -9.16
N ALA A 172 45.55 3.36 -10.48
CA ALA A 172 44.78 2.57 -11.44
C ALA A 172 44.65 1.08 -11.04
N LYS A 173 45.65 0.52 -10.35
CA LYS A 173 45.60 -0.84 -9.78
C LYS A 173 44.51 -0.99 -8.71
N ILE A 174 44.37 0.00 -7.83
CA ILE A 174 43.34 0.01 -6.76
C ILE A 174 41.94 0.06 -7.38
N ALA A 175 41.76 0.85 -8.44
CA ALA A 175 40.48 0.94 -9.15
C ALA A 175 40.10 -0.39 -9.81
N LEU A 176 41.07 -1.06 -10.45
CA LEU A 176 40.90 -2.39 -11.05
C LEU A 176 40.56 -3.46 -10.00
N ASP A 177 41.25 -3.44 -8.85
CA ASP A 177 41.01 -4.35 -7.73
C ASP A 177 39.59 -4.23 -7.18
N VAL A 178 39.08 -3.01 -7.07
CA VAL A 178 37.68 -2.76 -6.66
C VAL A 178 36.69 -3.21 -7.73
N LEU A 179 37.02 -3.04 -9.02
CA LEU A 179 36.16 -3.42 -10.14
C LEU A 179 36.06 -4.95 -10.33
N SER A 180 37.06 -5.70 -9.88
CA SER A 180 37.07 -7.18 -9.91
C SER A 180 35.98 -7.80 -8.99
N PHE A 181 35.60 -7.11 -7.91
CA PHE A 181 34.62 -7.60 -6.92
C PHE A 181 33.18 -7.71 -7.43
N PRO A 182 32.62 -6.69 -8.12
CA PRO A 182 31.37 -6.85 -8.88
C PRO A 182 31.40 -8.02 -9.87
N GLY A 183 32.54 -8.25 -10.53
CA GLY A 183 32.73 -9.36 -11.46
C GLY A 183 32.60 -10.72 -10.79
N ALA A 184 33.23 -10.89 -9.62
CA ALA A 184 33.12 -12.09 -8.78
C ALA A 184 31.69 -12.35 -8.28
N ILE A 185 30.96 -11.29 -7.91
CA ILE A 185 29.55 -11.39 -7.48
C ILE A 185 28.67 -11.88 -8.64
N LEU A 186 28.87 -11.34 -9.85
CA LEU A 186 28.13 -11.77 -11.04
C LEU A 186 28.38 -13.25 -11.36
N LEU A 187 29.61 -13.74 -11.16
CA LEU A 187 29.96 -15.15 -11.32
C LEU A 187 29.29 -16.04 -10.28
N LEU A 188 29.33 -15.65 -9.00
CA LEU A 188 28.67 -16.37 -7.92
C LEU A 188 27.16 -16.46 -8.17
N LEU A 189 26.52 -15.37 -8.60
CA LEU A 189 25.11 -15.35 -8.98
C LEU A 189 24.83 -16.24 -10.20
N CYS A 190 25.73 -16.31 -11.18
CA CYS A 190 25.60 -17.25 -12.31
C CYS A 190 25.68 -18.70 -11.86
N ALA A 191 26.61 -19.05 -10.97
CA ALA A 191 26.79 -20.41 -10.46
C ALA A 191 25.58 -20.90 -9.65
N TYR A 192 24.92 -20.02 -8.88
CA TYR A 192 23.72 -20.36 -8.12
C TYR A 192 22.42 -20.27 -8.93
N ARG A 193 22.30 -19.34 -9.89
CA ARG A 193 21.08 -19.15 -10.68
C ARG A 193 20.97 -20.09 -11.87
N GLY A 194 22.09 -20.45 -12.52
CA GLY A 194 22.10 -21.46 -13.58
C GLY A 194 21.54 -22.80 -13.11
N TYR A 195 21.61 -23.05 -11.80
CA TYR A 195 21.14 -24.25 -11.12
C TYR A 195 19.65 -24.24 -10.77
N SER A 196 19.05 -23.08 -10.44
CA SER A 196 17.62 -22.96 -10.13
C SER A 196 16.70 -23.26 -11.32
N ASN A 197 17.22 -23.15 -12.54
CA ASN A 197 16.45 -23.46 -13.75
C ASN A 197 16.39 -24.98 -14.03
N GLU A 198 17.38 -25.78 -13.61
CA GLU A 198 17.32 -27.24 -13.77
C GLU A 198 16.43 -27.90 -12.69
N GLU A 199 16.43 -27.39 -11.45
CA GLU A 199 15.49 -27.87 -10.41
C GLU A 199 14.02 -27.48 -10.70
N SER A 200 13.77 -26.48 -11.55
CA SER A 200 12.41 -26.15 -12.00
C SER A 200 11.96 -26.95 -13.23
N ASP A 201 12.88 -27.45 -14.04
CA ASP A 201 12.56 -28.31 -15.19
C ASP A 201 12.37 -29.79 -14.79
N GLU A 202 13.07 -30.30 -13.75
CA GLU A 202 12.81 -31.65 -13.21
C GLU A 202 11.58 -31.74 -12.28
N SER A 203 11.20 -30.64 -11.61
CA SER A 203 9.95 -30.57 -10.82
C SER A 203 8.70 -30.26 -11.65
N GLY A 204 8.87 -29.96 -12.95
CA GLY A 204 7.78 -29.71 -13.91
C GLY A 204 7.11 -30.97 -14.45
N ILE A 205 7.71 -32.16 -14.31
CA ILE A 205 7.17 -33.40 -14.92
C ILE A 205 6.28 -34.19 -13.93
N GLN A 206 6.27 -33.85 -12.63
CA GLN A 206 5.50 -34.59 -11.62
C GLN A 206 4.31 -33.84 -10.99
N ASN A 207 4.01 -32.62 -11.46
CA ASN A 207 2.85 -31.83 -11.00
C ASN A 207 1.73 -31.69 -12.04
N GLY A 208 1.70 -32.56 -13.06
CA GLY A 208 0.63 -32.63 -14.06
C GLY A 208 -0.65 -33.35 -13.62
N LEU A 209 -0.74 -33.80 -12.36
CA LEU A 209 -1.85 -34.66 -11.86
C LEU A 209 -2.94 -33.92 -11.07
N TYR A 210 -2.90 -32.58 -11.03
CA TYR A 210 -4.00 -31.77 -10.49
C TYR A 210 -4.40 -30.66 -11.48
N ALA A 211 -4.88 -31.07 -12.66
CA ALA A 211 -5.82 -30.25 -13.42
C ALA A 211 -7.21 -30.45 -12.79
N PRO A 212 -7.94 -29.40 -12.39
CA PRO A 212 -9.35 -29.56 -12.09
C PRO A 212 -10.08 -29.91 -13.39
N LEU A 213 -10.53 -31.16 -13.48
CA LEU A 213 -11.56 -31.60 -14.40
C LEU A 213 -12.84 -30.82 -14.08
N ASN A 214 -13.00 -29.67 -14.75
CA ASN A 214 -14.26 -29.06 -15.21
C ASN A 214 -13.98 -27.61 -15.64
N SER A 215 -13.57 -27.44 -16.90
CA SER A 215 -13.76 -26.17 -17.62
C SER A 215 -13.94 -26.41 -19.12
N GLU A 216 -14.75 -27.41 -19.47
CA GLU A 216 -15.39 -27.44 -20.79
C GLU A 216 -16.72 -26.69 -20.72
N ALA A 217 -16.62 -25.36 -20.62
CA ALA A 217 -17.68 -24.44 -21.04
C ALA A 217 -17.07 -23.03 -21.12
N THR A 218 -17.29 -22.37 -22.26
CA THR A 218 -16.81 -21.02 -22.64
C THR A 218 -15.39 -20.92 -23.22
N ALA A 219 -15.15 -21.70 -24.28
CA ALA A 219 -14.39 -21.15 -25.39
C ALA A 219 -15.15 -19.92 -25.95
N ILE A 220 -14.40 -18.86 -26.28
CA ILE A 220 -14.85 -17.51 -26.70
C ILE A 220 -15.05 -16.53 -25.52
N SER A 221 -13.93 -16.08 -24.93
CA SER A 221 -13.81 -14.68 -24.53
C SER A 221 -12.52 -14.13 -25.15
N LYS A 222 -12.61 -12.97 -25.81
CA LYS A 222 -11.44 -12.20 -26.25
C LYS A 222 -10.52 -12.07 -25.03
N CYS A 223 -9.26 -12.49 -25.11
CA CYS A 223 -8.33 -12.32 -24.00
C CYS A 223 -8.25 -10.84 -23.62
N ASP A 224 -8.86 -10.48 -22.49
CA ASP A 224 -8.79 -9.13 -21.97
C ASP A 224 -7.33 -8.69 -21.81
N PRO A 225 -7.01 -7.43 -22.07
CA PRO A 225 -5.64 -6.94 -22.01
C PRO A 225 -5.10 -7.02 -20.56
N VAL A 226 -4.33 -8.06 -20.28
CA VAL A 226 -3.56 -8.20 -19.03
C VAL A 226 -2.44 -7.16 -19.00
N THR A 227 -2.07 -6.67 -17.81
CA THR A 227 -1.00 -5.68 -17.65
C THR A 227 0.28 -6.08 -18.42
N PRO A 228 0.79 -5.20 -19.31
CA PRO A 228 1.92 -5.53 -20.17
C PRO A 228 3.27 -5.64 -19.42
N PHE A 229 3.30 -5.32 -18.11
CA PHE A 229 4.49 -5.39 -17.27
C PHE A 229 5.18 -6.77 -17.31
N PHE A 230 4.42 -7.87 -17.22
CA PHE A 230 4.98 -9.22 -17.24
C PHE A 230 5.45 -9.67 -18.63
N LYS A 231 4.84 -9.15 -19.71
CA LYS A 231 5.27 -9.42 -21.09
C LYS A 231 6.38 -8.49 -21.57
N ALA A 232 6.62 -7.37 -20.88
CA ALA A 232 7.62 -6.38 -21.24
C ALA A 232 9.06 -6.91 -21.09
N GLY A 233 9.92 -6.59 -22.06
CA GLY A 233 11.36 -6.81 -21.98
C GLY A 233 12.02 -6.02 -20.82
N THR A 234 13.27 -6.36 -20.49
CA THR A 234 13.98 -5.79 -19.33
C THR A 234 14.10 -4.26 -19.39
N LEU A 235 14.52 -3.70 -20.52
CA LEU A 235 14.62 -2.24 -20.73
C LEU A 235 13.27 -1.54 -20.51
N ASN A 236 12.20 -2.15 -21.03
CA ASN A 236 10.85 -1.64 -20.92
C ASN A 236 10.37 -1.64 -19.45
N ARG A 237 10.68 -2.69 -18.67
CA ARG A 237 10.42 -2.74 -17.22
C ARG A 237 11.24 -1.72 -16.44
N PHE A 238 12.51 -1.53 -16.80
CA PHE A 238 13.42 -0.60 -16.12
C PHE A 238 13.01 0.87 -16.33
N SER A 239 12.57 1.21 -17.54
CA SER A 239 12.16 2.57 -17.95
C SER A 239 10.67 2.87 -17.78
N PHE A 240 9.86 1.89 -17.36
CA PHE A 240 8.39 1.98 -17.28
C PHE A 240 7.69 2.31 -18.61
N TRP A 241 8.32 1.99 -19.74
CA TRP A 241 7.81 2.33 -21.06
C TRP A 241 6.47 1.66 -21.41
N TRP A 242 6.14 0.57 -20.73
CA TRP A 242 4.92 -0.22 -20.89
C TRP A 242 3.65 0.55 -20.49
N LEU A 243 3.80 1.65 -19.75
CA LEU A 243 2.70 2.53 -19.36
C LEU A 243 2.31 3.52 -20.48
N ASN A 244 3.21 3.79 -21.44
CA ASN A 244 2.99 4.77 -22.50
C ASN A 244 1.72 4.55 -23.35
N PRO A 245 1.30 3.31 -23.69
CA PRO A 245 0.05 3.09 -24.42
C PRO A 245 -1.18 3.52 -23.61
N LEU A 246 -1.19 3.24 -22.30
CA LEU A 246 -2.29 3.64 -21.40
C LEU A 246 -2.30 5.16 -21.21
N MET A 247 -1.14 5.77 -21.03
CA MET A 247 -1.01 7.24 -20.99
C MET A 247 -1.42 7.93 -22.29
N LYS A 248 -1.19 7.28 -23.44
CA LYS A 248 -1.66 7.81 -24.73
C LYS A 248 -3.18 7.76 -24.79
N ARG A 249 -3.79 6.65 -24.34
CA ARG A 249 -5.25 6.50 -24.32
C ARG A 249 -5.92 7.51 -23.37
N GLY A 250 -5.38 7.68 -22.16
CA GLY A 250 -5.91 8.67 -21.20
C GLY A 250 -5.82 10.11 -21.67
N ARG A 251 -4.93 10.41 -22.63
CA ARG A 251 -4.89 11.72 -23.30
C ARG A 251 -5.98 11.88 -24.35
N GLU A 252 -6.36 10.80 -25.03
CA GLU A 252 -7.33 10.81 -26.12
C GLU A 252 -8.76 10.73 -25.62
N LYS A 253 -8.99 10.07 -24.47
CA LYS A 253 -10.27 9.99 -23.77
C LYS A 253 -10.09 9.84 -22.27
N THR A 254 -11.10 10.28 -21.50
CA THR A 254 -11.22 9.96 -20.08
C THR A 254 -11.18 8.44 -19.90
N LEU A 255 -10.32 7.94 -19.01
CA LEU A 255 -10.18 6.51 -18.79
C LEU A 255 -11.37 5.97 -18.00
N GLU A 256 -12.07 5.02 -18.60
CA GLU A 256 -13.12 4.26 -17.93
C GLU A 256 -12.53 2.98 -17.31
N ASP A 257 -13.28 2.33 -16.42
CA ASP A 257 -12.83 1.08 -15.77
C ASP A 257 -12.51 -0.03 -16.78
N GLU A 258 -13.15 -0.01 -17.96
CA GLU A 258 -12.90 -0.93 -19.07
C GLU A 258 -11.54 -0.71 -19.76
N ASP A 259 -10.98 0.50 -19.69
CA ASP A 259 -9.68 0.83 -20.27
C ASP A 259 -8.50 0.37 -19.41
N ILE A 260 -8.75 0.16 -18.12
CA ILE A 260 -7.71 -0.22 -17.17
C ILE A 260 -7.38 -1.70 -17.36
N PRO A 261 -6.12 -2.05 -17.67
CA PRO A 261 -5.74 -3.43 -17.92
C PRO A 261 -5.92 -4.29 -16.68
N LYS A 262 -6.41 -5.53 -16.87
CA LYS A 262 -6.61 -6.47 -15.77
C LYS A 262 -5.28 -6.86 -15.13
N LEU A 263 -5.30 -7.05 -13.81
CA LEU A 263 -4.15 -7.52 -13.05
C LEU A 263 -3.69 -8.91 -13.53
N SER A 264 -2.38 -9.10 -13.52
CA SER A 264 -1.74 -10.40 -13.75
C SER A 264 -2.21 -11.41 -12.70
N GLU A 265 -2.33 -12.68 -13.09
CA GLU A 265 -2.81 -13.75 -12.20
C GLU A 265 -1.99 -13.84 -10.90
N ALA A 266 -0.67 -13.63 -10.96
CA ALA A 266 0.21 -13.65 -9.79
C ALA A 266 -0.04 -12.50 -8.80
N ASP A 267 -0.66 -11.41 -9.23
CA ASP A 267 -0.92 -10.22 -8.42
C ASP A 267 -2.39 -10.14 -7.92
N ARG A 268 -3.25 -11.10 -8.32
CA ARG A 268 -4.65 -11.17 -7.87
C ARG A 268 -4.75 -11.60 -6.41
N ALA A 269 -5.79 -11.13 -5.72
CA ALA A 269 -6.03 -11.43 -4.31
C ALA A 269 -6.15 -12.95 -4.03
N GLU A 270 -6.79 -13.69 -4.94
CA GLU A 270 -6.94 -15.14 -4.85
C GLU A 270 -5.59 -15.85 -4.86
N SER A 271 -4.76 -15.60 -5.87
CA SER A 271 -3.43 -16.21 -5.99
C SER A 271 -2.52 -15.87 -4.81
N CYS A 272 -2.53 -14.60 -4.35
CA CYS A 272 -1.79 -14.17 -3.17
C CYS A 272 -2.26 -14.94 -1.91
N TYR A 273 -3.57 -15.11 -1.74
CA TYR A 273 -4.16 -15.85 -0.64
C TYR A 273 -3.85 -17.35 -0.68
N LEU A 274 -3.93 -17.98 -1.86
CA LEU A 274 -3.58 -19.39 -2.04
C LEU A 274 -2.09 -19.65 -1.79
N LEU A 275 -1.20 -18.76 -2.25
CA LEU A 275 0.23 -18.84 -1.95
C LEU A 275 0.50 -18.77 -0.44
N PHE A 276 -0.20 -17.89 0.26
CA PHE A 276 -0.10 -17.80 1.72
C PHE A 276 -0.57 -19.08 2.41
N LEU A 277 -1.69 -19.66 1.98
CA LEU A 277 -2.18 -20.94 2.53
C LEU A 277 -1.21 -22.09 2.27
N ASP A 278 -0.68 -22.22 1.05
CA ASP A 278 0.32 -23.26 0.73
C ASP A 278 1.56 -23.16 1.64
N LYS A 279 2.05 -21.94 1.89
CA LYS A 279 3.19 -21.73 2.79
C LYS A 279 2.84 -21.95 4.27
N LEU A 280 1.66 -21.56 4.69
CA LEU A 280 1.14 -21.81 6.04
C LEU A 280 1.01 -23.32 6.31
N ASP A 281 0.44 -24.06 5.36
CA ASP A 281 0.24 -25.50 5.48
C ASP A 281 1.56 -26.27 5.44
N LYS A 282 2.51 -25.88 4.57
CA LYS A 282 3.87 -26.41 4.58
C LYS A 282 4.54 -26.21 5.94
N GLN A 283 4.40 -25.04 6.56
CA GLN A 283 4.99 -24.76 7.86
C GLN A 283 4.34 -25.60 8.98
N LYS A 284 3.01 -25.72 8.98
CA LYS A 284 2.27 -26.58 9.93
C LYS A 284 2.70 -28.04 9.83
N ARG A 285 2.98 -28.55 8.63
CA ARG A 285 3.51 -29.92 8.42
C ARG A 285 4.92 -30.10 8.96
N THR A 286 5.81 -29.13 8.75
CA THR A 286 7.19 -29.21 9.25
C THR A 286 7.33 -29.02 10.76
N HIS A 287 6.46 -28.22 11.39
CA HIS A 287 6.50 -27.95 12.82
C HIS A 287 5.07 -27.96 13.42
N PRO A 288 4.51 -29.16 13.71
CA PRO A 288 3.14 -29.28 14.20
C PRO A 288 2.96 -28.75 15.64
N SER A 289 4.03 -28.68 16.44
CA SER A 289 3.98 -28.25 17.85
C SER A 289 4.16 -26.73 18.05
N SER A 290 4.55 -25.96 17.03
CA SER A 290 4.76 -24.52 17.14
C SER A 290 3.69 -23.75 16.38
N GLN A 291 3.05 -22.75 17.02
CA GLN A 291 2.18 -21.82 16.32
C GLN A 291 3.00 -21.08 15.24
N PRO A 292 2.65 -21.18 13.95
CA PRO A 292 3.42 -20.55 12.90
C PRO A 292 3.27 -19.04 12.99
N SER A 293 4.40 -18.32 13.02
CA SER A 293 4.37 -16.86 12.98
C SER A 293 3.90 -16.37 11.61
N ILE A 294 2.71 -15.77 11.57
CA ILE A 294 2.10 -15.21 10.35
C ILE A 294 3.06 -14.23 9.66
N LEU A 295 3.84 -13.44 10.42
CA LEU A 295 4.81 -12.50 9.87
C LEU A 295 5.89 -13.21 9.06
N LYS A 296 6.41 -14.32 9.59
CA LYS A 296 7.47 -15.11 8.94
C LYS A 296 6.94 -15.72 7.64
N ILE A 297 5.68 -16.17 7.62
CA ILE A 297 5.04 -16.70 6.41
C ILE A 297 4.90 -15.63 5.34
N ILE A 298 4.41 -14.45 5.70
CA ILE A 298 4.27 -13.33 4.76
C ILE A 298 5.64 -12.96 4.16
N ILE A 299 6.69 -12.90 4.99
CA ILE A 299 8.06 -12.66 4.53
C ILE A 299 8.53 -13.77 3.59
N LEU A 300 8.29 -15.05 3.92
CA LEU A 300 8.64 -16.19 3.07
C LEU A 300 7.93 -16.18 1.72
N CYS A 301 6.69 -15.69 1.64
CA CYS A 301 5.94 -15.57 0.39
C CYS A 301 6.62 -14.59 -0.59
N HIS A 302 7.19 -13.49 -0.07
CA HIS A 302 7.73 -12.40 -0.89
C HIS A 302 9.26 -12.20 -0.77
N LEU A 303 9.98 -13.15 -0.17
CA LEU A 303 11.41 -13.01 0.15
C LEU A 303 12.29 -12.64 -1.06
N LYS A 304 12.05 -13.28 -2.22
CA LYS A 304 12.78 -13.00 -3.46
C LYS A 304 12.58 -11.55 -3.93
N GLU A 305 11.36 -11.04 -3.80
CA GLU A 305 11.01 -9.67 -4.21
C GLU A 305 11.61 -8.63 -3.25
N ILE A 306 11.59 -8.93 -1.93
CA ILE A 306 12.18 -8.08 -0.87
C ILE A 306 13.70 -7.96 -1.02
N LEU A 307 14.39 -9.07 -1.30
CA LEU A 307 15.84 -9.05 -1.54
C LEU A 307 16.19 -8.23 -2.79
N ALA A 308 15.41 -8.38 -3.87
CA ALA A 308 15.59 -7.60 -5.08
C ALA A 308 15.36 -6.09 -4.86
N SER A 309 14.34 -5.69 -4.09
CA SER A 309 14.14 -4.28 -3.74
C SER A 309 15.24 -3.75 -2.83
N GLY A 310 15.76 -4.58 -1.91
CA GLY A 310 16.89 -4.23 -1.05
C GLY A 310 18.17 -3.92 -1.82
N PHE A 311 18.45 -4.68 -2.88
CA PHE A 311 19.58 -4.42 -3.78
C PHE A 311 19.49 -3.03 -4.43
N PHE A 312 18.33 -2.66 -4.99
CA PHE A 312 18.14 -1.33 -5.59
C PHE A 312 18.22 -0.21 -4.54
N ALA A 313 17.72 -0.44 -3.32
CA ALA A 313 17.87 0.51 -2.23
C ALA A 313 19.36 0.73 -1.88
N LEU A 314 20.16 -0.33 -1.85
CA LEU A 314 21.60 -0.26 -1.58
C LEU A 314 22.35 0.53 -2.67
N VAL A 315 22.11 0.18 -3.94
CA VAL A 315 22.73 0.84 -5.10
C VAL A 315 22.41 2.34 -5.11
N LYS A 316 21.17 2.71 -4.75
CA LYS A 316 20.77 4.11 -4.61
C LYS A 316 21.59 4.83 -3.54
N ILE A 317 21.80 4.25 -2.36
CA ILE A 317 22.57 4.93 -1.28
C ILE A 317 24.02 5.13 -1.71
N ILE A 318 24.64 4.10 -2.29
CA ILE A 318 26.04 4.15 -2.72
C ILE A 318 26.23 5.25 -3.78
N THR A 319 25.35 5.30 -4.77
CA THR A 319 25.42 6.30 -5.85
C THR A 319 25.15 7.71 -5.37
N VAL A 320 24.15 7.92 -4.50
CA VAL A 320 23.89 9.22 -3.86
C VAL A 320 25.11 9.71 -3.08
N SER A 321 25.72 8.83 -2.29
CA SER A 321 26.89 9.17 -1.46
C SER A 321 28.18 9.35 -2.26
N ALA A 322 28.30 8.74 -3.45
CA ALA A 322 29.43 8.97 -4.34
C ALA A 322 29.43 10.39 -4.96
N GLY A 323 28.27 11.04 -5.04
CA GLY A 323 28.10 12.37 -5.65
C GLY A 323 29.07 13.44 -5.12
N PRO A 324 29.10 13.73 -3.79
CA PRO A 324 30.03 14.71 -3.23
C PRO A 324 31.52 14.36 -3.43
N LEU A 325 31.88 13.07 -3.42
CA LEU A 325 33.27 12.65 -3.63
C LEU A 325 33.72 12.88 -5.07
N LEU A 326 32.87 12.55 -6.05
CA LEU A 326 33.14 12.82 -7.46
C LEU A 326 33.17 14.33 -7.74
N LEU A 327 32.30 15.11 -7.07
CA LEU A 327 32.32 16.57 -7.15
C LEU A 327 33.63 17.15 -6.59
N ASN A 328 34.13 16.61 -5.47
CA ASN A 328 35.41 17.03 -4.90
C ASN A 328 36.57 16.83 -5.90
N ALA A 329 36.65 15.64 -6.49
CA ALA A 329 37.65 15.33 -7.50
C ALA A 329 37.54 16.27 -8.71
N PHE A 330 36.31 16.60 -9.14
CA PHE A 330 36.08 17.45 -10.29
C PHE A 330 36.53 18.88 -10.06
N ILE A 331 36.27 19.43 -8.87
CA ILE A 331 36.73 20.77 -8.52
C ILE A 331 38.26 20.82 -8.41
N LEU A 332 38.90 19.75 -7.91
CA LEU A 332 40.37 19.66 -7.82
C LEU A 332 41.04 19.66 -9.20
N VAL A 333 40.53 18.84 -10.13
CA VAL A 333 41.02 18.77 -11.52
C VAL A 333 40.79 20.11 -12.23
N ALA A 334 39.60 20.68 -12.12
CA ALA A 334 39.29 22.00 -12.67
C ALA A 334 40.14 23.15 -12.07
N GLY A 335 40.67 22.97 -10.87
CA GLY A 335 41.60 23.90 -10.22
C GLY A 335 43.06 23.78 -10.69
N GLY A 336 43.37 22.90 -11.66
CA GLY A 336 44.69 22.74 -12.26
C GLY A 336 45.52 21.56 -11.75
N ASN A 337 44.98 20.74 -10.84
CA ASN A 337 45.63 19.49 -10.39
C ASN A 337 45.30 18.31 -11.34
N GLU A 338 45.56 18.47 -12.62
CA GLU A 338 45.37 17.41 -13.60
C GLU A 338 46.58 16.46 -13.61
N SER A 339 46.34 15.17 -13.47
CA SER A 339 47.35 14.12 -13.68
C SER A 339 47.55 13.80 -15.16
N PHE A 340 46.53 14.02 -16.01
CA PHE A 340 46.62 13.92 -17.47
C PHE A 340 45.59 14.84 -18.18
N LYS A 341 45.89 15.22 -19.42
CA LYS A 341 45.19 16.25 -20.24
C LYS A 341 43.68 16.05 -20.47
N TYR A 342 43.12 14.88 -20.17
CA TYR A 342 41.70 14.56 -20.41
C TYR A 342 41.00 14.06 -19.12
N GLU A 343 41.59 14.30 -17.95
CA GLU A 343 41.07 13.82 -16.68
C GLU A 343 39.69 14.41 -16.36
N ASP A 344 39.46 15.66 -16.74
CA ASP A 344 38.19 16.39 -16.61
C ASP A 344 37.04 15.72 -17.40
N TYR A 345 37.27 15.35 -18.66
CA TYR A 345 36.31 14.61 -19.48
C TYR A 345 36.06 13.21 -18.93
N VAL A 346 37.14 12.53 -18.51
CA VAL A 346 37.05 11.19 -17.92
C VAL A 346 36.26 11.20 -16.62
N LEU A 347 36.32 12.26 -15.82
CA LEU A 347 35.58 12.36 -14.55
C LEU A 347 34.10 12.78 -14.73
N THR A 348 33.78 13.49 -15.81
CA THR A 348 32.40 13.89 -16.15
C THR A 348 31.53 12.67 -16.47
N ILE A 349 32.08 11.63 -17.12
CA ILE A 349 31.36 10.40 -17.48
C ILE A 349 30.86 9.64 -16.22
N PRO A 350 31.68 9.34 -15.21
CA PRO A 350 31.26 8.78 -13.92
C PRO A 350 30.22 9.64 -13.19
N LEU A 351 30.33 10.97 -13.21
CA LEU A 351 29.35 11.88 -12.60
C LEU A 351 27.96 11.69 -13.22
N PHE A 352 27.89 11.68 -14.56
CA PHE A 352 26.64 11.41 -15.29
C PHE A 352 26.10 10.00 -15.01
N LEU A 353 26.95 8.97 -15.13
CA LEU A 353 26.55 7.58 -14.95
C LEU A 353 26.04 7.32 -13.53
N THR A 354 26.68 7.89 -12.52
CA THR A 354 26.26 7.78 -11.12
C THR A 354 24.85 8.33 -10.92
N LYS A 355 24.54 9.50 -11.51
CA LYS A 355 23.20 10.09 -11.43
C LYS A 355 22.14 9.30 -12.20
N PHE A 356 22.50 8.73 -13.34
CA PHE A 356 21.61 7.85 -14.09
C PHE A 356 21.26 6.58 -13.29
N ILE A 357 22.26 5.91 -12.72
CA ILE A 357 22.08 4.71 -11.89
C ILE A 357 21.28 5.06 -10.63
N GLU A 358 21.58 6.19 -9.96
CA GLU A 358 20.82 6.69 -8.81
C GLU A 358 19.32 6.80 -9.15
N SER A 359 18.99 7.48 -10.25
CA SER A 359 17.60 7.70 -10.68
C SER A 359 16.88 6.38 -11.00
N LEU A 360 17.53 5.49 -11.75
CA LEU A 360 16.97 4.19 -12.11
C LEU A 360 16.72 3.32 -10.88
N SER A 361 17.71 3.25 -9.99
CA SER A 361 17.67 2.43 -8.79
C SER A 361 16.59 2.90 -7.82
N GLN A 362 16.45 4.22 -7.64
CA GLN A 362 15.38 4.81 -6.81
C GLN A 362 13.99 4.44 -7.32
N ARG A 363 13.73 4.59 -8.62
CA ARG A 363 12.41 4.28 -9.21
C ARG A 363 12.07 2.79 -9.10
N GLN A 364 13.06 1.91 -9.33
CA GLN A 364 12.88 0.46 -9.20
C GLN A 364 12.62 0.04 -7.75
N TRP A 365 13.34 0.63 -6.80
CA TRP A 365 13.10 0.40 -5.38
C TRP A 365 11.66 0.81 -5.00
N TYR A 366 11.23 2.01 -5.37
CA TYR A 366 9.91 2.55 -5.01
C TYR A 366 8.78 1.70 -5.60
N PHE A 367 8.86 1.38 -6.89
CA PHE A 367 7.84 0.56 -7.55
C PHE A 367 7.73 -0.84 -6.95
N ARG A 368 8.85 -1.55 -6.75
CA ARG A 368 8.84 -2.94 -6.26
C ARG A 368 8.32 -3.04 -4.84
N THR A 369 8.75 -2.13 -3.96
CA THR A 369 8.27 -2.11 -2.57
C THR A 369 6.79 -1.77 -2.50
N ARG A 370 6.29 -0.86 -3.35
CA ARG A 370 4.86 -0.55 -3.43
C ARG A 370 4.05 -1.74 -3.93
N LEU A 371 4.56 -2.48 -4.93
CA LEU A 371 3.92 -3.67 -5.46
C LEU A 371 3.81 -4.77 -4.39
N ILE A 372 4.89 -5.05 -3.66
CA ILE A 372 4.88 -6.01 -2.53
C ILE A 372 3.85 -5.58 -1.49
N GLY A 373 3.83 -4.28 -1.15
CA GLY A 373 2.86 -3.72 -0.21
C GLY A 373 1.41 -3.94 -0.62
N MET A 374 1.07 -3.73 -1.89
CA MET A 374 -0.26 -4.00 -2.43
C MET A 374 -0.62 -5.49 -2.41
N LYS A 375 0.33 -6.39 -2.68
CA LYS A 375 0.12 -7.85 -2.56
C LYS A 375 -0.20 -8.25 -1.12
N VAL A 376 0.60 -7.78 -0.16
CA VAL A 376 0.39 -8.04 1.28
C VAL A 376 -0.95 -7.49 1.75
N ARG A 377 -1.32 -6.27 1.34
CA ARG A 377 -2.63 -5.68 1.66
C ARG A 377 -3.77 -6.55 1.13
N SER A 378 -3.71 -6.93 -0.15
CA SER A 378 -4.75 -7.74 -0.81
C SER A 378 -4.89 -9.11 -0.17
N LEU A 379 -3.77 -9.74 0.18
CA LEU A 379 -3.72 -10.99 0.94
C LEU A 379 -4.43 -10.85 2.29
N LEU A 380 -4.07 -9.84 3.08
CA LEU A 380 -4.65 -9.62 4.41
C LEU A 380 -6.14 -9.31 4.32
N THR A 381 -6.57 -8.48 3.37
CA THR A 381 -8.00 -8.21 3.13
C THR A 381 -8.77 -9.48 2.81
N ALA A 382 -8.25 -10.34 1.92
CA ALA A 382 -8.90 -11.62 1.60
C ALA A 382 -8.96 -12.57 2.81
N ALA A 383 -7.89 -12.61 3.61
CA ALA A 383 -7.84 -13.43 4.82
C ALA A 383 -8.81 -12.93 5.91
N ILE A 384 -8.88 -11.62 6.13
CA ILE A 384 -9.83 -10.98 7.07
C ILE A 384 -11.27 -11.25 6.64
N TYR A 385 -11.57 -11.08 5.35
CA TYR A 385 -12.90 -11.34 4.82
C TYR A 385 -13.32 -12.81 5.01
N LYS A 386 -12.45 -13.77 4.69
CA LYS A 386 -12.72 -15.20 4.91
C LYS A 386 -12.89 -15.56 6.39
N LYS A 387 -12.13 -14.92 7.28
CA LYS A 387 -12.26 -15.10 8.74
C LYS A 387 -13.58 -14.53 9.26
N GLN A 388 -13.97 -13.34 8.80
CA GLN A 388 -15.21 -12.67 9.20
C GLN A 388 -16.46 -13.54 8.95
N LEU A 389 -16.49 -14.25 7.81
CA LEU A 389 -17.59 -15.15 7.46
C LEU A 389 -17.72 -16.38 8.37
N ARG A 390 -16.68 -16.70 9.15
CA ARG A 390 -16.63 -17.87 10.03
C ARG A 390 -16.57 -17.52 11.51
N LEU A 391 -16.63 -16.24 11.85
CA LEU A 391 -16.43 -15.77 13.22
C LEU A 391 -17.61 -16.20 14.12
N SER A 392 -17.32 -16.67 15.34
CA SER A 392 -18.36 -16.97 16.34
C SER A 392 -19.13 -15.72 16.77
N ASN A 393 -20.35 -15.89 17.27
CA ASN A 393 -21.16 -14.75 17.75
C ASN A 393 -20.53 -14.06 18.96
N ALA A 394 -19.90 -14.81 19.87
CA ALA A 394 -19.14 -14.24 20.98
C ALA A 394 -17.97 -13.37 20.48
N ALA A 395 -17.23 -13.84 19.46
CA ALA A 395 -16.16 -13.06 18.85
C ALA A 395 -16.70 -11.86 18.03
N ARG A 396 -17.90 -11.95 17.46
CA ARG A 396 -18.58 -10.83 16.76
C ARG A 396 -19.03 -9.73 17.72
N LEU A 397 -19.29 -10.05 18.99
CA LEU A 397 -19.51 -9.05 20.05
C LEU A 397 -18.20 -8.39 20.50
N MET A 398 -17.09 -9.15 20.53
CA MET A 398 -15.76 -8.61 20.85
C MET A 398 -15.16 -7.74 19.75
N HIS A 399 -15.43 -8.08 18.49
CA HIS A 399 -14.95 -7.37 17.31
C HIS A 399 -16.13 -6.73 16.59
N SER A 400 -16.37 -5.46 16.88
CA SER A 400 -17.47 -4.71 16.26
C SER A 400 -17.30 -4.57 14.74
N ASN A 401 -18.41 -4.37 14.01
CA ASN A 401 -18.37 -4.14 12.56
C ASN A 401 -17.44 -2.96 12.16
N GLY A 402 -17.38 -1.92 13.00
CA GLY A 402 -16.49 -0.78 12.80
C GLY A 402 -15.01 -1.15 12.95
N GLU A 403 -14.67 -2.01 13.91
CA GLU A 403 -13.30 -2.50 14.09
C GLU A 403 -12.84 -3.41 12.96
N ILE A 404 -13.72 -4.29 12.47
CA ILE A 404 -13.40 -5.16 11.31
C ILE A 404 -13.15 -4.31 10.07
N MET A 405 -13.97 -3.28 9.85
CA MET A 405 -13.74 -2.31 8.78
C MET A 405 -12.39 -1.60 8.94
N ASN A 406 -12.02 -1.23 10.17
CA ASN A 406 -10.72 -0.64 10.49
C ASN A 406 -9.55 -1.61 10.20
N TYR A 407 -9.71 -2.91 10.47
CA TYR A 407 -8.69 -3.92 10.14
C TYR A 407 -8.39 -3.97 8.64
N VAL A 408 -9.43 -3.89 7.81
CA VAL A 408 -9.29 -3.92 6.34
C VAL A 408 -8.78 -2.60 5.78
N THR A 409 -9.35 -1.48 6.20
CA THR A 409 -9.09 -0.16 5.60
C THR A 409 -7.81 0.48 6.12
N VAL A 410 -7.52 0.36 7.41
CA VAL A 410 -6.39 1.05 8.07
C VAL A 410 -5.26 0.08 8.36
N ASP A 411 -5.52 -1.04 9.03
CA ASP A 411 -4.43 -1.92 9.51
C ASP A 411 -3.76 -2.68 8.37
N ALA A 412 -4.53 -3.29 7.47
CA ALA A 412 -3.98 -3.95 6.28
C ALA A 412 -3.25 -2.94 5.38
N TYR A 413 -3.73 -1.69 5.30
CA TYR A 413 -3.02 -0.62 4.59
C TYR A 413 -1.67 -0.31 5.24
N ARG A 414 -1.63 -0.05 6.56
CA ARG A 414 -0.39 0.23 7.31
C ARG A 414 0.64 -0.88 7.19
N ILE A 415 0.21 -2.15 7.23
CA ILE A 415 1.09 -3.30 7.00
C ILE A 415 1.56 -3.36 5.55
N GLY A 416 0.69 -3.03 4.59
CA GLY A 416 1.05 -2.89 3.19
C GLY A 416 2.08 -1.79 2.92
N GLU A 417 2.10 -0.71 3.69
CA GLU A 417 3.12 0.35 3.56
C GLU A 417 4.50 -0.07 4.09
N PHE A 418 4.54 -1.02 5.04
CA PHE A 418 5.74 -1.40 5.77
C PHE A 418 6.95 -1.79 4.90
N PRO A 419 6.83 -2.54 3.78
CA PRO A 419 7.98 -2.92 2.96
C PRO A 419 8.81 -1.73 2.44
N PHE A 420 8.16 -0.61 2.11
CA PHE A 420 8.86 0.61 1.71
C PHE A 420 9.67 1.20 2.87
N TRP A 421 9.01 1.36 4.03
CA TRP A 421 9.61 1.93 5.23
C TRP A 421 10.68 1.04 5.84
N PHE A 422 10.55 -0.29 5.74
CA PHE A 422 11.56 -1.25 6.16
C PHE A 422 12.91 -1.00 5.49
N HIS A 423 12.91 -0.83 4.15
CA HIS A 423 14.14 -0.48 3.46
C HIS A 423 14.64 0.90 3.85
N ARG A 424 13.72 1.87 4.04
CA ARG A 424 14.09 3.22 4.49
C ARG A 424 14.90 3.18 5.79
N THR A 425 14.52 2.37 6.78
CA THR A 425 15.21 2.27 8.08
C THR A 425 16.71 2.03 7.96
N TRP A 426 17.13 0.91 7.37
CA TRP A 426 18.56 0.61 7.28
C TRP A 426 19.28 1.50 6.26
N THR A 427 18.57 1.96 5.21
CA THR A 427 19.16 2.90 4.24
C THR A 427 19.53 4.23 4.90
N THR A 428 18.70 4.73 5.83
CA THR A 428 18.97 5.98 6.55
C THR A 428 20.18 5.88 7.47
N SER A 429 20.32 4.77 8.19
CA SER A 429 21.49 4.52 9.05
C SER A 429 22.78 4.44 8.21
N LEU A 430 22.76 3.68 7.12
CA LEU A 430 23.91 3.54 6.24
C LEU A 430 24.29 4.88 5.57
N GLN A 431 23.30 5.64 5.08
CA GLN A 431 23.53 6.95 4.48
C GLN A 431 24.17 7.93 5.48
N LEU A 432 23.70 7.94 6.74
CA LEU A 432 24.27 8.79 7.78
C LEU A 432 25.74 8.43 8.06
N CYS A 433 26.07 7.14 8.23
CA CYS A 433 27.44 6.69 8.45
C CYS A 433 28.39 7.10 7.31
N ILE A 434 27.98 6.90 6.06
CA ILE A 434 28.80 7.27 4.90
C ILE A 434 28.96 8.80 4.82
N SER A 435 27.88 9.56 5.03
CA SER A 435 27.93 11.02 4.97
C SER A 435 28.82 11.63 6.06
N LEU A 436 28.85 11.07 7.26
CA LEU A 436 29.76 11.49 8.33
C LEU A 436 31.23 11.22 7.97
N ALA A 437 31.52 10.07 7.35
CA ALA A 437 32.87 9.76 6.87
C ALA A 437 33.33 10.73 5.78
N ILE A 438 32.44 11.09 4.85
CA ILE A 438 32.72 12.09 3.80
C ILE A 438 32.93 13.48 4.42
N LEU A 439 32.11 13.87 5.39
CA LEU A 439 32.26 15.14 6.11
C LEU A 439 33.65 15.23 6.75
N TYR A 440 34.07 14.15 7.44
CA TYR A 440 35.37 14.08 8.12
C TYR A 440 36.52 14.21 7.13
N ARG A 441 36.39 13.58 5.96
CA ARG A 441 37.36 13.72 4.87
C ARG A 441 37.42 15.14 4.30
N ALA A 442 36.30 15.85 4.22
CA ALA A 442 36.25 17.19 3.62
C ALA A 442 36.81 18.28 4.54
N VAL A 443 36.58 18.19 5.85
CA VAL A 443 36.86 19.31 6.78
C VAL A 443 37.67 18.90 8.03
N GLY A 444 38.06 17.63 8.16
CA GLY A 444 38.89 17.15 9.28
C GLY A 444 38.22 17.30 10.64
N LEU A 445 38.97 17.73 11.67
CA LEU A 445 38.46 17.85 13.05
C LEU A 445 37.28 18.83 13.21
N ALA A 446 37.11 19.78 12.29
CA ALA A 446 35.98 20.72 12.32
C ALA A 446 34.62 20.03 12.11
N THR A 447 34.57 18.76 11.69
CA THR A 447 33.32 18.00 11.66
C THR A 447 32.70 17.75 13.03
N ILE A 448 33.50 17.81 14.11
CA ILE A 448 32.98 17.68 15.47
C ILE A 448 32.02 18.85 15.75
N ALA A 449 32.37 20.07 15.32
CA ALA A 449 31.49 21.23 15.44
C ALA A 449 30.18 21.04 14.64
N ALA A 450 30.26 20.49 13.43
CA ALA A 450 29.10 20.15 12.62
C ALA A 450 28.19 19.14 13.33
N LEU A 451 28.78 18.07 13.88
CA LEU A 451 28.08 17.00 14.57
C LEU A 451 27.39 17.50 15.84
N VAL A 452 28.04 18.37 16.62
CA VAL A 452 27.45 18.98 17.82
C VAL A 452 26.22 19.80 17.46
N VAL A 453 26.28 20.62 16.41
CA VAL A 453 25.12 21.40 15.96
C VAL A 453 24.03 20.49 15.40
N ILE A 454 24.38 19.45 14.65
CA ILE A 454 23.40 18.46 14.15
C ILE A 454 22.68 17.78 15.33
N ILE A 455 23.42 17.27 16.31
CA ILE A 455 22.85 16.65 17.51
C ILE A 455 21.96 17.65 18.25
N PHE A 456 22.41 18.89 18.42
CA PHE A 456 21.62 19.95 19.04
C PHE A 456 20.31 20.21 18.28
N THR A 457 20.35 20.33 16.95
CA THR A 457 19.13 20.52 16.14
C THR A 457 18.16 19.34 16.25
N VAL A 458 18.67 18.10 16.35
CA VAL A 458 17.82 16.91 16.57
C VAL A 458 17.19 16.94 17.97
N ILE A 459 17.95 17.29 19.01
CA ILE A 459 17.45 17.41 20.38
C ILE A 459 16.40 18.52 20.48
N CYS A 460 16.61 19.68 19.83
CA CYS A 460 15.63 20.77 19.81
C CYS A 460 14.35 20.42 19.05
N ASN A 461 14.44 19.59 18.00
CA ASN A 461 13.28 19.16 17.23
C ASN A 461 12.45 18.07 17.93
N ALA A 462 13.05 17.26 18.81
CA ALA A 462 12.35 16.18 19.52
C ALA A 462 11.14 16.64 20.38
N PRO A 463 11.23 17.66 21.26
CA PRO A 463 10.07 18.15 22.02
C PRO A 463 9.02 18.78 21.10
N LEU A 464 9.44 19.43 20.01
CA LEU A 464 8.54 20.02 19.02
C LEU A 464 7.76 18.94 18.27
N ALA A 465 8.39 17.82 17.91
CA ALA A 465 7.73 16.65 17.33
C ALA A 465 6.74 16.00 18.30
N LYS A 466 7.08 15.91 19.60
CA LYS A 466 6.15 15.40 20.64
C LYS A 466 4.94 16.33 20.81
N LEU A 467 5.16 17.64 20.79
CA LEU A 467 4.10 18.64 20.84
C LEU A 467 3.21 18.59 19.59
N GLN A 468 3.81 18.44 18.40
CA GLN A 468 3.10 18.24 17.14
C GLN A 468 2.17 17.02 17.22
N HIS A 469 2.69 15.88 17.69
CA HIS A 469 1.88 14.68 17.86
C HIS A 469 0.72 14.91 18.83
N LYS A 470 0.98 15.55 19.99
CA LYS A 470 -0.06 15.88 20.97
C LYS A 470 -1.17 16.76 20.37
N PHE A 471 -0.81 17.79 19.61
CA PHE A 471 -1.78 18.66 18.93
C PHE A 471 -2.53 17.92 17.82
N GLN A 472 -1.86 17.06 17.05
CA GLN A 472 -2.49 16.23 16.03
C GLN A 472 -3.52 15.28 16.65
N THR A 473 -3.20 14.63 17.77
CA THR A 473 -4.14 13.75 18.48
C THR A 473 -5.35 14.52 18.99
N ARG A 474 -5.17 15.73 19.56
CA ARG A 474 -6.29 16.57 20.00
C ARG A 474 -7.15 17.08 18.84
N LEU A 475 -6.54 17.39 17.70
CA LEU A 475 -7.25 17.75 16.46
C LEU A 475 -8.11 16.57 15.98
N MET A 476 -7.56 15.36 15.95
CA MET A 476 -8.30 14.14 15.55
C MET A 476 -9.52 13.91 16.44
N VAL A 477 -9.39 14.04 17.77
CA VAL A 477 -10.52 13.92 18.69
C VAL A 477 -11.62 14.96 18.38
N ALA A 478 -11.24 16.23 18.16
CA ALA A 478 -12.21 17.26 17.81
C ALA A 478 -12.87 17.03 16.44
N GLN A 479 -12.13 16.46 15.48
CA GLN A 479 -12.64 16.04 14.17
C GLN A 479 -13.66 14.90 14.29
N ASP A 480 -13.37 13.90 15.12
CA ASP A 480 -14.26 12.77 15.36
C ASP A 480 -15.57 13.22 16.01
N ASP A 481 -15.51 14.11 17.01
CA ASP A 481 -16.70 14.68 17.65
C ASP A 481 -17.57 15.42 16.61
N ARG A 482 -16.96 16.28 15.78
CA ARG A 482 -17.67 17.00 14.71
C ARG A 482 -18.27 16.04 13.69
N LEU A 483 -17.50 15.05 13.24
CA LEU A 483 -17.92 14.10 12.22
C LEU A 483 -19.07 13.23 12.73
N LYS A 484 -19.01 12.78 13.99
CA LYS A 484 -20.09 12.03 14.64
C LYS A 484 -21.39 12.82 14.63
N THR A 485 -21.39 14.06 15.14
CA THR A 485 -22.59 14.92 15.14
C THR A 485 -23.06 15.24 13.71
N SER A 486 -22.14 15.45 12.77
CA SER A 486 -22.49 15.67 11.35
C SER A 486 -23.17 14.43 10.75
N SER A 487 -22.66 13.23 11.06
CA SER A 487 -23.25 11.97 10.60
C SER A 487 -24.62 11.72 11.21
N GLU A 488 -24.80 11.94 12.50
CA GLU A 488 -26.09 11.82 13.17
C GLU A 488 -27.13 12.77 12.58
N ALA A 489 -26.73 14.00 12.25
CA ALA A 489 -27.58 14.97 11.57
C ALA A 489 -27.94 14.53 10.14
N LEU A 490 -26.98 14.00 9.38
CA LEU A 490 -27.22 13.58 7.99
C LEU A 490 -28.09 12.33 7.88
N VAL A 491 -27.89 11.33 8.76
CA VAL A 491 -28.72 10.12 8.82
C VAL A 491 -30.18 10.47 9.11
N ASN A 492 -30.40 11.44 10.01
CA ASN A 492 -31.73 11.85 10.45
C ASN A 492 -32.23 13.12 9.75
N MET A 493 -31.69 13.47 8.58
CA MET A 493 -31.98 14.73 7.89
C MET A 493 -33.48 14.91 7.65
N LYS A 494 -34.20 13.85 7.25
CA LYS A 494 -35.65 13.89 7.06
C LYS A 494 -36.40 14.37 8.30
N VAL A 495 -36.04 13.83 9.47
CA VAL A 495 -36.64 14.20 10.76
C VAL A 495 -36.30 15.64 11.11
N LEU A 496 -35.04 16.05 10.92
CA LEU A 496 -34.58 17.42 11.17
C LEU A 496 -35.31 18.45 10.33
N LYS A 497 -35.57 18.15 9.04
CA LYS A 497 -36.34 19.02 8.13
C LYS A 497 -37.79 19.14 8.58
N LEU A 498 -38.43 18.02 8.91
CA LEU A 498 -39.84 17.97 9.35
C LEU A 498 -40.08 18.81 10.61
N TYR A 499 -39.15 18.78 11.57
CA TYR A 499 -39.23 19.57 12.80
C TYR A 499 -38.55 20.95 12.74
N ALA A 500 -38.02 21.34 11.58
CA ALA A 500 -37.27 22.58 11.38
C ALA A 500 -36.07 22.76 12.36
N TRP A 501 -35.43 21.67 12.78
CA TRP A 501 -34.28 21.66 13.70
C TRP A 501 -32.92 21.84 13.01
N GLU A 502 -32.92 22.04 11.70
CA GLU A 502 -31.73 22.24 10.87
C GLU A 502 -30.79 23.34 11.41
N THR A 503 -31.36 24.49 11.78
CA THR A 503 -30.60 25.65 12.27
C THR A 503 -29.93 25.37 13.61
N HIS A 504 -30.60 24.64 14.51
CA HIS A 504 -30.05 24.23 15.79
C HIS A 504 -28.84 23.31 15.59
N PHE A 505 -29.00 22.23 14.81
CA PHE A 505 -27.92 21.27 14.56
C PHE A 505 -26.75 21.88 13.79
N LYS A 506 -27.04 22.76 12.82
CA LYS A 506 -26.02 23.55 12.14
C LYS A 506 -25.18 24.36 13.14
N ASN A 507 -25.82 25.08 14.06
CA ASN A 507 -25.12 25.89 15.07
C ASN A 507 -24.29 25.02 16.03
N VAL A 508 -24.75 23.82 16.38
CA VAL A 508 -23.97 22.85 17.17
C VAL A 508 -22.69 22.44 16.43
N ILE A 509 -22.80 22.11 15.14
CA ILE A 509 -21.65 21.74 14.30
C ILE A 509 -20.68 22.91 14.13
N GLU A 510 -21.16 24.14 13.98
CA GLU A 510 -20.30 25.34 13.91
C GLU A 510 -19.53 25.58 15.22
N LYS A 511 -20.14 25.32 16.39
CA LYS A 511 -19.43 25.38 17.69
C LYS A 511 -18.31 24.35 17.75
N LEU A 512 -18.57 23.11 17.33
CA LEU A 512 -17.54 22.06 17.26
C LEU A 512 -16.41 22.44 16.29
N ARG A 513 -16.74 23.05 15.14
CA ARG A 513 -15.72 23.54 14.19
C ARG A 513 -14.82 24.63 14.79
N ASN A 514 -15.34 25.49 15.66
CA ASN A 514 -14.50 26.49 16.32
C ASN A 514 -13.48 25.86 17.29
N VAL A 515 -13.87 24.79 17.99
CA VAL A 515 -12.95 23.99 18.81
C VAL A 515 -11.90 23.31 17.94
N GLU A 516 -12.31 22.70 16.83
CA GLU A 516 -11.42 22.07 15.85
C GLU A 516 -10.41 23.09 15.28
N ASN A 517 -10.88 24.27 14.84
CA ASN A 517 -10.04 25.34 14.28
C ASN A 517 -8.94 25.80 15.24
N LYS A 518 -9.21 25.81 16.56
CA LYS A 518 -8.20 26.15 17.57
C LYS A 518 -7.04 25.14 17.55
N TRP A 519 -7.35 23.85 17.50
CA TRP A 519 -6.35 22.79 17.41
C TRP A 519 -5.68 22.76 16.04
N LEU A 520 -6.43 23.00 14.96
CA LEU A 520 -5.92 23.08 13.60
C LEU A 520 -4.85 24.17 13.47
N SER A 521 -5.10 25.36 14.02
CA SER A 521 -4.13 26.46 14.05
C SER A 521 -2.83 26.06 14.76
N LEU A 522 -2.92 25.37 15.90
CA LEU A 522 -1.75 24.88 16.64
C LEU A 522 -0.97 23.79 15.88
N VAL A 523 -1.65 22.89 15.17
CA VAL A 523 -1.02 21.88 14.31
C VAL A 523 -0.31 22.54 13.14
N GLN A 524 -0.99 23.45 12.44
CA GLN A 524 -0.44 24.21 11.32
C GLN A 524 0.78 25.04 11.75
N LEU A 525 0.70 25.70 12.90
CA LEU A 525 1.81 26.44 13.49
C LEU A 525 2.99 25.54 13.83
N SER A 526 2.74 24.35 14.40
CA SER A 526 3.78 23.38 14.70
C SER A 526 4.47 22.86 13.42
N LYS A 527 3.70 22.58 12.35
CA LYS A 527 4.24 22.23 11.02
C LYS A 527 5.11 23.36 10.44
N ALA A 528 4.68 24.62 10.57
CA ALA A 528 5.44 25.79 10.13
C ALA A 528 6.77 25.93 10.87
N HIS A 529 6.78 25.76 12.20
CA HIS A 529 8.00 25.77 13.00
C HIS A 529 8.97 24.64 12.59
N ASN A 530 8.48 23.40 12.42
CA ASN A 530 9.33 22.29 11.99
C ASN A 530 9.95 22.53 10.60
N MET A 531 9.18 23.12 9.68
CA MET A 531 9.70 23.52 8.37
C MET A 531 10.79 24.60 8.50
N PHE A 532 10.58 25.60 9.34
CA PHE A 532 11.55 26.68 9.57
C PHE A 532 12.88 26.15 10.15
N PHE A 533 12.83 25.33 11.20
CA PHE A 533 14.02 24.71 11.81
C PHE A 533 14.79 23.83 10.81
N PHE A 534 14.09 23.09 9.95
CA PHE A 534 14.71 22.27 8.92
C PHE A 534 15.56 23.09 7.94
N TRP A 535 15.05 24.23 7.48
CA TRP A 535 15.75 25.09 6.51
C TRP A 535 16.85 25.97 7.14
N ILE A 536 16.80 26.23 8.45
CA ILE A 536 17.87 26.94 9.18
C ILE A 536 19.06 26.03 9.49
N SER A 537 18.80 24.75 9.75
CA SER A 537 19.83 23.76 10.08
C SER A 537 21.07 23.83 9.16
N PRO A 538 20.97 23.87 7.81
CA PRO A 538 22.14 23.99 6.93
C PRO A 538 23.01 25.23 7.20
N ILE A 539 22.37 26.37 7.48
CA ILE A 539 23.07 27.64 7.72
C ILE A 539 23.80 27.57 9.06
N MET A 540 23.14 27.08 10.11
CA MET A 540 23.75 26.90 11.43
C MET A 540 24.92 25.91 11.42
N VAL A 541 24.77 24.77 10.73
CA VAL A 541 25.83 23.76 10.66
C VAL A 541 27.02 24.29 9.84
N SER A 542 26.77 24.99 8.74
CA SER A 542 27.84 25.65 7.97
C SER A 542 28.56 26.73 8.77
N ALA A 543 27.82 27.52 9.56
CA ALA A 543 28.37 28.55 10.44
C ALA A 543 29.36 27.97 11.45
N ALA A 544 28.93 26.96 12.21
CA ALA A 544 29.77 26.34 13.23
C ALA A 544 30.99 25.63 12.62
N THR A 545 30.82 25.00 11.45
CA THR A 545 31.90 24.27 10.79
C THR A 545 32.95 25.23 10.24
N PHE A 546 32.57 26.26 9.49
CA PHE A 546 33.53 27.24 8.96
C PHE A 546 34.17 28.08 10.07
N GLY A 547 33.42 28.41 11.13
CA GLY A 547 33.98 29.02 12.34
C GLY A 547 35.04 28.11 13.01
N ALA A 548 34.77 26.81 13.14
CA ALA A 548 35.74 25.85 13.65
C ALA A 548 36.97 25.72 12.74
N CYS A 549 36.82 25.79 11.41
CA CYS A 549 37.95 25.80 10.47
C CYS A 549 38.87 26.99 10.70
N TYR A 550 38.29 28.18 10.96
CA TYR A 550 39.05 29.38 11.29
C TYR A 550 39.88 29.19 12.57
N PHE A 551 39.28 28.66 13.65
CA PHE A 551 40.00 28.43 14.91
C PHE A 551 41.04 27.31 14.83
N LEU A 552 40.73 26.23 14.10
CA LEU A 552 41.63 25.08 13.91
C LEU A 552 42.66 25.30 12.80
N LYS A 553 42.67 26.47 12.15
CA LYS A 553 43.54 26.85 11.03
C LYS A 553 43.51 25.84 9.86
N VAL A 554 42.33 25.28 9.58
CA VAL A 554 42.11 24.41 8.42
C VAL A 554 41.86 25.30 7.19
N PRO A 555 42.64 25.16 6.10
CA PRO A 555 42.45 26.00 4.91
C PRO A 555 41.11 25.69 4.23
N LEU A 556 40.37 26.75 3.92
CA LEU A 556 39.11 26.69 3.21
C LEU A 556 39.37 26.86 1.71
N HIS A 557 39.36 25.76 0.98
CA HIS A 557 39.42 25.74 -0.49
C HIS A 557 38.03 25.46 -1.08
N ALA A 558 37.79 25.91 -2.31
CA ALA A 558 36.53 25.67 -3.01
C ALA A 558 36.08 24.20 -3.00
N ASN A 559 37.01 23.26 -3.26
CA ASN A 559 36.70 21.83 -3.29
C ASN A 559 36.17 21.30 -1.95
N ASN A 560 36.78 21.69 -0.82
CA ASN A 560 36.37 21.27 0.52
C ASN A 560 35.03 21.91 0.93
N VAL A 561 34.83 23.20 0.62
CA VAL A 561 33.61 23.96 0.95
C VAL A 561 32.40 23.42 0.19
N PHE A 562 32.48 23.24 -1.13
CA PHE A 562 31.36 22.72 -1.92
C PHE A 562 31.07 21.24 -1.64
N THR A 563 32.10 20.44 -1.39
CA THR A 563 31.93 19.04 -0.96
C THR A 563 31.24 18.96 0.39
N PHE A 564 31.59 19.85 1.33
CA PHE A 564 30.92 19.95 2.63
C PHE A 564 29.45 20.34 2.49
N VAL A 565 29.13 21.40 1.73
CA VAL A 565 27.74 21.85 1.53
C VAL A 565 26.89 20.76 0.84
N ALA A 566 27.45 20.05 -0.15
CA ALA A 566 26.78 18.92 -0.80
C ALA A 566 26.54 17.74 0.16
N THR A 567 27.53 17.41 1.00
CA THR A 567 27.42 16.35 2.01
C THR A 567 26.44 16.70 3.11
N LEU A 568 26.36 17.97 3.50
CA LEU A 568 25.40 18.47 4.50
C LEU A 568 23.95 18.25 4.06
N ARG A 569 23.66 18.44 2.77
CA ARG A 569 22.34 18.11 2.18
C ARG A 569 22.03 16.61 2.24
N LEU A 570 23.04 15.74 2.11
CA LEU A 570 22.86 14.29 2.26
C LEU A 570 22.52 13.87 3.69
N VAL A 571 22.99 14.61 4.70
CA VAL A 571 22.73 14.33 6.13
C VAL A 571 21.31 14.75 6.54
N GLN A 572 20.78 15.83 5.96
CA GLN A 572 19.50 16.45 6.35
C GLN A 572 18.28 15.57 6.06
N GLU A 573 18.24 14.92 4.90
CA GLU A 573 17.11 14.09 4.49
C GLU A 573 16.90 12.88 5.41
N PRO A 574 17.93 12.09 5.77
CA PRO A 574 17.82 11.04 6.78
C PRO A 574 17.28 11.56 8.10
N ILE A 575 17.83 12.65 8.64
CA ILE A 575 17.44 13.24 9.93
C ILE A 575 15.95 13.59 9.94
N ARG A 576 15.45 14.21 8.87
CA ARG A 576 14.04 14.57 8.73
C ARG A 576 13.13 13.34 8.73
N SER A 577 13.56 12.24 8.09
CA SER A 577 12.72 11.04 7.93
C SER A 577 12.72 10.06 9.12
N ILE A 578 13.62 10.22 10.11
CA ILE A 578 13.71 9.32 11.27
C ILE A 578 12.39 9.24 12.06
N PRO A 579 11.74 10.36 12.42
CA PRO A 579 10.47 10.31 13.15
C PRO A 579 9.36 9.55 12.40
N ASP A 580 9.30 9.72 11.07
CA ASP A 580 8.31 9.03 10.22
C ASP A 580 8.55 7.53 10.19
N VAL A 581 9.81 7.10 10.04
CA VAL A 581 10.22 5.69 10.06
C VAL A 581 9.83 5.04 11.39
N ILE A 582 10.17 5.67 12.53
CA ILE A 582 9.84 5.15 13.87
C ILE A 582 8.31 5.06 14.04
N GLY A 583 7.59 6.11 13.64
CA GLY A 583 6.13 6.15 13.72
C GLY A 583 5.47 5.01 12.95
N VAL A 584 5.87 4.78 11.70
CA VAL A 584 5.30 3.72 10.86
C VAL A 584 5.63 2.34 11.39
N ILE A 585 6.85 2.10 11.91
CA ILE A 585 7.22 0.80 12.50
C ILE A 585 6.34 0.48 13.71
N ILE A 586 6.14 1.45 14.61
CA ILE A 586 5.29 1.27 15.80
C ILE A 586 3.85 1.01 15.37
N GLN A 587 3.32 1.80 14.44
CA GLN A 587 1.95 1.65 13.94
C GLN A 587 1.75 0.29 13.25
N ALA A 588 2.69 -0.14 12.39
CA ALA A 588 2.64 -1.43 11.72
C ALA A 588 2.65 -2.58 12.73
N LYS A 589 3.49 -2.50 13.77
CA LYS A 589 3.53 -3.49 14.86
C LYS A 589 2.19 -3.61 15.60
N VAL A 590 1.57 -2.48 15.96
CA VAL A 590 0.26 -2.47 16.64
C VAL A 590 -0.84 -3.00 15.73
N SER A 591 -0.86 -2.57 14.46
CA SER A 591 -1.83 -3.01 13.45
C SER A 591 -1.73 -4.52 13.23
N PHE A 592 -0.51 -5.04 13.15
CA PHE A 592 -0.24 -6.46 12.98
C PHE A 592 -0.67 -7.28 14.21
N ALA A 593 -0.43 -6.78 15.43
CA ALA A 593 -0.89 -7.43 16.65
C ALA A 593 -2.42 -7.54 16.72
N ARG A 594 -3.14 -6.49 16.28
CA ARG A 594 -4.62 -6.50 16.22
C ARG A 594 -5.16 -7.54 15.23
N ILE A 595 -4.57 -7.61 14.03
CA ILE A 595 -4.97 -8.59 13.02
C ILE A 595 -4.68 -10.03 13.47
N ILE A 596 -3.54 -10.28 14.14
CA ILE A 596 -3.26 -11.60 14.72
C ILE A 596 -4.32 -11.95 15.76
N LYS A 597 -4.62 -11.05 16.70
CA LYS A 597 -5.67 -11.28 17.71
C LYS A 597 -7.02 -11.63 17.07
N PHE A 598 -7.36 -10.97 15.95
CA PHE A 598 -8.58 -11.27 15.18
C PHE A 598 -8.52 -12.64 14.48
N PHE A 599 -7.37 -13.02 13.92
CA PHE A 599 -7.21 -14.35 13.32
C PHE A 599 -7.24 -15.49 14.34
N ASP A 600 -6.83 -15.24 15.58
CA ASP A 600 -6.90 -16.19 16.69
C ASP A 600 -8.29 -16.28 17.33
N ALA A 601 -9.22 -15.39 16.98
CA ALA A 601 -10.59 -15.40 17.51
C ALA A 601 -11.34 -16.70 17.14
N PRO A 602 -12.23 -17.21 18.02
CA PRO A 602 -12.93 -18.46 17.80
C PRO A 602 -13.84 -18.41 16.56
N GLU A 603 -13.84 -19.49 15.78
CA GLU A 603 -14.70 -19.68 14.62
C GLU A 603 -15.95 -20.50 14.99
N LEU A 604 -17.06 -20.26 14.30
CA LEU A 604 -18.21 -21.14 14.28
C LEU A 604 -17.75 -22.50 13.74
N GLN A 605 -17.93 -23.55 14.54
CA GLN A 605 -17.66 -24.91 14.12
C GLN A 605 -18.66 -25.31 13.03
N THR A 606 -18.31 -25.04 11.77
CA THR A 606 -19.07 -25.46 10.59
C THR A 606 -18.90 -26.95 10.29
N SER A 607 -18.09 -27.65 11.10
CA SER A 607 -17.74 -29.06 10.99
C SER A 607 -18.80 -29.98 11.60
N ARG A 608 -20.07 -29.78 11.26
CA ARG A 608 -20.97 -30.92 11.07
C ARG A 608 -21.13 -31.05 9.57
N PRO A 609 -20.52 -32.05 8.91
CA PRO A 609 -20.84 -32.32 7.51
C PRO A 609 -22.36 -32.44 7.45
N ARG A 610 -23.01 -31.54 6.70
CA ARG A 610 -24.42 -31.73 6.33
C ARG A 610 -24.45 -33.07 5.62
N GLU A 611 -24.90 -34.11 6.33
CA GLU A 611 -24.88 -35.46 5.81
C GLU A 611 -25.68 -35.46 4.51
N LYS A 612 -25.05 -35.93 3.44
CA LYS A 612 -25.76 -36.15 2.17
C LYS A 612 -26.90 -37.12 2.47
N PHE A 613 -28.07 -36.77 1.96
CA PHE A 613 -29.30 -37.54 2.07
C PHE A 613 -29.05 -39.00 1.63
N ASN A 614 -29.01 -39.94 2.57
CA ASN A 614 -29.18 -41.36 2.27
C ASN A 614 -30.69 -41.65 2.32
N SER A 615 -31.27 -41.99 1.17
CA SER A 615 -32.70 -41.89 0.88
C SER A 615 -33.63 -42.86 1.62
N GLU A 616 -33.13 -43.70 2.53
CA GLU A 616 -33.94 -44.83 3.03
C GLU A 616 -34.26 -44.82 4.54
N ILE A 617 -33.73 -43.89 5.37
CA ILE A 617 -33.85 -44.02 6.84
C ILE A 617 -34.39 -42.76 7.58
N VAL A 618 -34.43 -41.58 6.96
CA VAL A 618 -34.74 -40.34 7.72
C VAL A 618 -36.15 -39.82 7.42
N SER A 619 -37.08 -39.99 8.37
CA SER A 619 -38.46 -39.47 8.31
C SER A 619 -38.62 -38.00 8.72
N HIS A 620 -37.60 -37.40 9.34
CA HIS A 620 -37.65 -36.05 9.92
C HIS A 620 -36.62 -35.12 9.28
N THR A 621 -37.06 -33.93 8.85
CA THR A 621 -36.21 -32.91 8.21
C THR A 621 -35.43 -32.10 9.25
N VAL A 622 -36.07 -31.83 10.39
CA VAL A 622 -35.47 -31.19 11.58
C VAL A 622 -35.73 -32.07 12.80
N ASN A 623 -34.66 -32.43 13.51
CA ASN A 623 -34.73 -33.25 14.72
C ASN A 623 -33.80 -32.68 15.79
N ILE A 624 -34.40 -32.15 16.86
CA ILE A 624 -33.73 -31.57 18.02
C ILE A 624 -34.12 -32.41 19.24
N LYS A 625 -33.12 -32.96 19.95
CA LYS A 625 -33.33 -33.81 21.13
C LYS A 625 -32.61 -33.23 22.35
N SER A 626 -33.40 -32.83 23.34
CA SER A 626 -32.98 -32.28 24.64
C SER A 626 -31.83 -31.28 24.51
N ALA A 627 -32.01 -30.30 23.62
CA ALA A 627 -30.94 -29.39 23.26
C ALA A 627 -31.01 -28.05 24.01
N ASP A 628 -29.85 -27.60 24.49
CA ASP A 628 -29.66 -26.28 25.12
C ASP A 628 -28.82 -25.40 24.20
N PHE A 629 -29.29 -24.18 23.96
CA PHE A 629 -28.62 -23.21 23.09
C PHE A 629 -28.37 -21.89 23.83
N SER A 630 -27.21 -21.29 23.58
CA SER A 630 -26.82 -20.01 24.19
C SER A 630 -26.03 -19.17 23.20
N TRP A 631 -26.36 -17.87 23.11
CA TRP A 631 -25.59 -16.90 22.35
C TRP A 631 -24.23 -16.57 23.00
N GLU A 632 -24.17 -16.67 24.34
CA GLU A 632 -22.98 -16.42 25.14
C GLU A 632 -22.34 -17.74 25.61
N GLU A 633 -21.03 -17.73 25.87
CA GLU A 633 -20.31 -18.86 26.48
C GLU A 633 -20.76 -19.13 27.93
N ASN A 634 -21.63 -18.29 28.50
CA ASN A 634 -22.10 -18.40 29.87
C ASN A 634 -23.12 -19.54 30.01
N LEU A 635 -22.62 -20.71 30.42
CA LEU A 635 -23.39 -21.96 30.59
C LEU A 635 -24.48 -21.89 31.67
N ALA A 636 -24.46 -20.86 32.52
CA ALA A 636 -25.35 -20.75 33.68
C ALA A 636 -26.82 -20.42 33.33
N LYS A 637 -27.08 -19.78 32.18
CA LYS A 637 -28.44 -19.40 31.78
C LYS A 637 -28.61 -19.49 30.25
N PRO A 638 -28.78 -20.70 29.69
CA PRO A 638 -29.02 -20.87 28.26
C PRO A 638 -30.29 -20.14 27.82
N THR A 639 -30.24 -19.54 26.63
CA THR A 639 -31.35 -18.79 26.02
C THR A 639 -32.50 -19.72 25.62
N LEU A 640 -32.18 -20.92 25.15
CA LEU A 640 -33.16 -21.99 24.90
C LEU A 640 -32.81 -23.22 25.72
N ARG A 641 -33.81 -23.84 26.34
CA ARG A 641 -33.62 -24.93 27.30
C ARG A 641 -34.45 -26.15 26.93
N ASN A 642 -33.82 -27.32 27.02
CA ASN A 642 -34.44 -28.64 26.82
C ASN A 642 -35.36 -28.68 25.59
N ILE A 643 -34.90 -28.12 24.47
CA ILE A 643 -35.69 -28.04 23.24
C ILE A 643 -35.84 -29.44 22.66
N ASN A 644 -37.07 -29.87 22.46
CA ASN A 644 -37.44 -31.11 21.79
C ASN A 644 -38.36 -30.75 20.62
N LEU A 645 -37.88 -30.97 19.39
CA LEU A 645 -38.60 -30.61 18.17
C LEU A 645 -38.35 -31.67 17.10
N GLN A 646 -39.42 -32.19 16.51
CA GLN A 646 -39.37 -33.08 15.35
C GLN A 646 -40.31 -32.51 14.30
N VAL A 647 -39.77 -32.25 13.10
CA VAL A 647 -40.55 -31.74 11.96
C VAL A 647 -40.38 -32.68 10.79
N GLY A 648 -41.49 -33.22 10.30
CA GLY A 648 -41.58 -34.08 9.13
C GLY A 648 -41.29 -33.36 7.81
N ARG A 649 -41.23 -34.13 6.73
CA ARG A 649 -41.07 -33.58 5.39
C ARG A 649 -42.40 -33.04 4.87
N GLY A 650 -42.40 -31.81 4.35
CA GLY A 650 -43.60 -31.14 3.84
C GLY A 650 -44.54 -30.58 4.91
N GLU A 651 -44.20 -30.77 6.19
CA GLU A 651 -44.96 -30.26 7.33
C GLU A 651 -44.79 -28.74 7.47
N LYS A 652 -45.90 -28.06 7.73
CA LYS A 652 -45.96 -26.62 8.00
C LYS A 652 -46.22 -26.42 9.49
N VAL A 653 -45.25 -25.83 10.18
CA VAL A 653 -45.29 -25.60 11.61
C VAL A 653 -45.29 -24.09 11.90
N ALA A 654 -46.21 -23.62 12.73
CA ALA A 654 -46.22 -22.26 13.23
C ALA A 654 -45.55 -22.17 14.61
N VAL A 655 -44.82 -21.09 14.86
CA VAL A 655 -44.17 -20.80 16.16
C VAL A 655 -44.77 -19.53 16.73
N CYS A 656 -45.42 -19.63 17.89
CA CYS A 656 -46.08 -18.53 18.59
C CYS A 656 -45.59 -18.39 20.04
N GLY A 657 -45.82 -17.22 20.63
CA GLY A 657 -45.44 -16.92 22.02
C GLY A 657 -45.13 -15.43 22.22
N GLU A 658 -44.99 -15.03 23.47
CA GLU A 658 -44.74 -13.63 23.86
C GLU A 658 -43.44 -13.05 23.27
N VAL A 659 -43.36 -11.73 23.18
CA VAL A 659 -42.14 -11.04 22.72
C VAL A 659 -41.00 -11.38 23.68
N GLY A 660 -39.86 -11.84 23.15
CA GLY A 660 -38.72 -12.27 23.97
C GLY A 660 -38.69 -13.76 24.35
N SER A 661 -39.68 -14.57 23.97
CA SER A 661 -39.73 -16.01 24.31
C SER A 661 -38.70 -16.91 23.60
N GLY A 662 -37.85 -16.37 22.73
CA GLY A 662 -36.78 -17.11 22.04
C GLY A 662 -37.11 -17.65 20.64
N LYS A 663 -38.24 -17.24 20.04
CA LYS A 663 -38.70 -17.71 18.70
C LYS A 663 -37.65 -17.56 17.59
N SER A 664 -37.11 -16.35 17.40
CA SER A 664 -36.07 -16.10 16.40
C SER A 664 -34.75 -16.81 16.74
N THR A 665 -34.45 -17.00 18.03
CA THR A 665 -33.30 -17.80 18.50
C THR A 665 -33.44 -19.27 18.11
N LEU A 666 -34.66 -19.83 18.13
CA LEU A 666 -34.90 -21.21 17.68
C LEU A 666 -34.58 -21.37 16.20
N LEU A 667 -35.01 -20.41 15.35
CA LEU A 667 -34.65 -20.42 13.92
C LEU A 667 -33.13 -20.29 13.72
N ALA A 668 -32.46 -19.41 14.48
CA ALA A 668 -31.01 -19.25 14.43
C ALA A 668 -30.24 -20.50 14.89
N ALA A 669 -30.79 -21.25 15.85
CA ALA A 669 -30.24 -22.55 16.27
C ALA A 669 -30.34 -23.60 15.15
N ILE A 670 -31.46 -23.65 14.41
CA ILE A 670 -31.64 -24.52 13.25
C ILE A 670 -30.66 -24.17 12.11
N LEU A 671 -30.37 -22.88 11.92
CA LEU A 671 -29.37 -22.42 10.94
C LEU A 671 -27.92 -22.79 11.33
N GLY A 672 -27.68 -23.11 12.60
CA GLY A 672 -26.34 -23.35 13.16
C GLY A 672 -25.59 -22.07 13.52
N GLU A 673 -26.29 -20.93 13.63
CA GLU A 673 -25.70 -19.67 14.10
C GLU A 673 -25.49 -19.72 15.62
N VAL A 674 -26.40 -20.34 16.37
CA VAL A 674 -26.28 -20.47 17.83
C VAL A 674 -25.55 -21.77 18.19
N PRO A 675 -24.45 -21.71 18.95
CA PRO A 675 -23.73 -22.92 19.35
C PRO A 675 -24.61 -23.78 20.27
N ASN A 676 -24.55 -25.09 20.05
CA ASN A 676 -25.19 -26.08 20.89
C ASN A 676 -24.30 -26.36 22.11
N VAL A 677 -24.87 -26.19 23.32
CA VAL A 677 -24.21 -26.45 24.59
C VAL A 677 -24.37 -27.92 25.02
N LYS A 678 -25.58 -28.46 24.86
CA LYS A 678 -25.98 -29.80 25.28
C LYS A 678 -27.05 -30.34 24.33
N GLY A 679 -27.06 -31.66 24.11
CA GLY A 679 -28.07 -32.33 23.27
C GLY A 679 -27.65 -32.43 21.80
N ASN A 680 -28.53 -32.91 20.93
CA ASN A 680 -28.24 -33.10 19.51
C ASN A 680 -29.24 -32.40 18.60
N ILE A 681 -28.72 -31.82 17.52
CA ILE A 681 -29.48 -31.19 16.44
C ILE A 681 -29.04 -31.79 15.11
N GLN A 682 -30.02 -32.25 14.33
CA GLN A 682 -29.87 -32.79 12.98
C GLN A 682 -30.83 -32.06 12.06
N VAL A 683 -30.30 -31.54 10.95
CA VAL A 683 -31.06 -30.80 9.93
C VAL A 683 -30.64 -31.31 8.56
N TYR A 684 -31.60 -31.74 7.75
CA TYR A 684 -31.35 -32.34 6.43
C TYR A 684 -31.99 -31.51 5.32
N GLY A 685 -31.21 -31.15 4.29
CA GLY A 685 -31.69 -30.40 3.12
C GLY A 685 -31.17 -28.95 3.04
N LYS A 686 -31.52 -28.25 1.95
CA LYS A 686 -31.25 -26.82 1.78
C LYS A 686 -32.23 -25.99 2.60
N ILE A 687 -31.74 -24.91 3.21
CA ILE A 687 -32.54 -23.98 4.01
C ILE A 687 -32.64 -22.64 3.28
N ALA A 688 -33.84 -22.07 3.21
CA ALA A 688 -34.09 -20.67 2.91
C ALA A 688 -34.54 -19.95 4.19
N TYR A 689 -33.92 -18.81 4.49
CA TYR A 689 -34.23 -18.01 5.67
C TYR A 689 -34.71 -16.61 5.28
N VAL A 690 -35.83 -16.20 5.87
CA VAL A 690 -36.39 -14.85 5.78
C VAL A 690 -36.35 -14.25 7.17
N SER A 691 -35.52 -13.23 7.34
CA SER A 691 -35.33 -12.52 8.61
C SER A 691 -36.42 -11.50 8.88
N GLN A 692 -36.69 -11.24 10.16
CA GLN A 692 -37.64 -10.23 10.61
C GLN A 692 -37.31 -8.82 10.08
N THR A 693 -36.01 -8.46 10.09
CA THR A 693 -35.52 -7.24 9.46
C THR A 693 -35.03 -7.53 8.05
N ALA A 694 -35.70 -6.97 7.04
CA ALA A 694 -35.38 -7.25 5.65
C ALA A 694 -34.02 -6.69 5.24
N TRP A 695 -33.14 -7.58 4.73
CA TRP A 695 -31.82 -7.21 4.24
C TRP A 695 -31.76 -7.23 2.70
N ILE A 696 -31.49 -6.07 2.10
CA ILE A 696 -31.41 -5.83 0.66
C ILE A 696 -29.98 -5.45 0.29
N GLN A 697 -29.42 -6.12 -0.70
CA GLN A 697 -28.10 -5.88 -1.26
C GLN A 697 -28.14 -4.67 -2.20
N MET A 698 -27.04 -3.93 -2.31
CA MET A 698 -26.91 -2.91 -3.36
C MET A 698 -26.86 -3.58 -4.73
N GLY A 699 -27.63 -3.05 -5.67
CA GLY A 699 -27.79 -3.59 -7.03
C GLY A 699 -29.23 -3.47 -7.50
N THR A 700 -29.59 -4.19 -8.56
CA THR A 700 -30.96 -4.19 -9.08
C THR A 700 -31.90 -5.04 -8.21
N ILE A 701 -33.22 -4.85 -8.36
CA ILE A 701 -34.21 -5.76 -7.73
C ILE A 701 -34.03 -7.17 -8.27
N GLN A 702 -33.75 -7.29 -9.57
CA GLN A 702 -33.46 -8.56 -10.21
C GLN A 702 -32.26 -9.28 -9.55
N ASP A 703 -31.12 -8.62 -9.38
CA ASP A 703 -29.94 -9.21 -8.73
C ASP A 703 -30.23 -9.65 -7.29
N ASN A 704 -31.04 -8.85 -6.58
CA ASN A 704 -31.46 -9.16 -5.22
C ASN A 704 -32.31 -10.43 -5.12
N ILE A 705 -33.20 -10.67 -6.09
CA ILE A 705 -34.06 -11.86 -6.13
C ILE A 705 -33.27 -13.08 -6.63
N LEU A 706 -32.46 -12.91 -7.68
CA LEU A 706 -31.62 -13.97 -8.26
C LEU A 706 -30.54 -14.46 -7.28
N PHE A 707 -29.95 -13.54 -6.52
CA PHE A 707 -28.99 -13.81 -5.45
C PHE A 707 -27.84 -14.75 -5.90
N GLY A 708 -27.28 -14.47 -7.09
CA GLY A 708 -26.19 -15.23 -7.69
C GLY A 708 -26.61 -16.50 -8.46
N SER A 709 -27.91 -16.81 -8.52
CA SER A 709 -28.44 -17.87 -9.39
C SER A 709 -28.68 -17.36 -10.82
N ALA A 710 -28.63 -18.26 -11.79
CA ALA A 710 -28.96 -17.92 -13.17
C ALA A 710 -30.44 -17.52 -13.30
N MET A 711 -30.74 -16.60 -14.23
CA MET A 711 -32.09 -16.13 -14.52
C MET A 711 -32.85 -17.17 -15.35
N ASP A 712 -33.97 -17.64 -14.80
CA ASP A 712 -35.01 -18.40 -15.50
C ASP A 712 -36.23 -17.49 -15.58
N SER A 713 -36.55 -17.05 -16.79
CA SER A 713 -37.60 -16.06 -17.03
C SER A 713 -38.99 -16.52 -16.57
N GLN A 714 -39.32 -17.80 -16.74
CA GLN A 714 -40.63 -18.31 -16.34
C GLN A 714 -40.73 -18.35 -14.81
N ARG A 715 -39.74 -18.96 -14.18
CA ARG A 715 -39.68 -19.09 -12.72
C ARG A 715 -39.60 -17.74 -12.01
N TYR A 716 -38.87 -16.79 -12.59
CA TYR A 716 -38.79 -15.43 -12.07
C TYR A 716 -40.14 -14.73 -12.13
N HIS A 717 -40.85 -14.83 -13.26
CA HIS A 717 -42.19 -14.23 -13.39
C HIS A 717 -43.19 -14.84 -12.40
N GLU A 718 -43.22 -16.18 -12.28
CA GLU A 718 -44.03 -16.88 -11.29
C GLU A 718 -43.69 -16.44 -9.86
N THR A 719 -42.41 -16.25 -9.54
CA THR A 719 -41.97 -15.75 -8.24
C THR A 719 -42.51 -14.35 -7.96
N LEU A 720 -42.45 -13.44 -8.94
CA LEU A 720 -42.97 -12.08 -8.79
C LEU A 720 -44.49 -12.04 -8.57
N GLU A 721 -45.22 -12.90 -9.27
CA GLU A 721 -46.67 -13.03 -9.12
C GLU A 721 -47.05 -13.56 -7.74
N ARG A 722 -46.45 -14.70 -7.33
CA ARG A 722 -46.69 -15.33 -6.01
C ARG A 722 -46.29 -14.48 -4.82
N CYS A 723 -45.38 -13.52 -5.02
CA CYS A 723 -44.96 -12.55 -4.01
C CYS A 723 -45.70 -11.22 -4.11
N SER A 724 -46.72 -11.07 -4.97
CA SER A 724 -47.48 -9.83 -5.16
C SER A 724 -46.61 -8.61 -5.52
N LEU A 725 -45.46 -8.81 -6.17
CA LEU A 725 -44.51 -7.75 -6.52
C LEU A 725 -44.77 -7.10 -7.88
N VAL A 726 -45.61 -7.71 -8.72
CA VAL A 726 -45.88 -7.25 -10.10
C VAL A 726 -46.36 -5.80 -10.14
N LYS A 727 -47.24 -5.41 -9.19
CA LYS A 727 -47.76 -4.03 -9.09
C LYS A 727 -46.68 -3.06 -8.66
N ASP A 728 -45.86 -3.42 -7.66
CA ASP A 728 -44.76 -2.60 -7.18
C ASP A 728 -43.73 -2.33 -8.28
N ILE A 729 -43.33 -3.37 -9.02
CA ILE A 729 -42.33 -3.28 -10.08
C ILE A 729 -42.81 -2.38 -11.22
N ARG A 730 -44.09 -2.47 -11.62
CA ARG A 730 -44.65 -1.61 -12.67
C ARG A 730 -44.64 -0.12 -12.32
N LEU A 731 -44.64 0.22 -11.03
CA LEU A 731 -44.61 1.62 -10.56
C LEU A 731 -43.19 2.19 -10.54
N LEU A 732 -42.16 1.35 -10.62
CA LEU A 732 -40.77 1.79 -10.59
C LEU A 732 -40.29 2.31 -11.96
N PRO A 733 -39.43 3.34 -12.01
CA PRO A 733 -39.01 3.97 -13.26
C PRO A 733 -38.37 3.01 -14.28
N TYR A 734 -37.63 2.00 -13.80
CA TYR A 734 -36.93 1.00 -14.63
C TYR A 734 -37.40 -0.43 -14.35
N GLY A 735 -38.60 -0.60 -13.78
CA GLY A 735 -39.08 -1.93 -13.42
C GLY A 735 -38.15 -2.66 -12.45
N ASP A 736 -37.83 -3.92 -12.74
CA ASP A 736 -36.98 -4.81 -11.93
C ASP A 736 -35.47 -4.50 -12.06
N LEU A 737 -35.07 -3.75 -13.09
CA LEU A 737 -33.72 -3.23 -13.27
C LEU A 737 -33.44 -1.95 -12.48
N THR A 738 -34.41 -1.49 -11.69
CA THR A 738 -34.24 -0.32 -10.83
C THR A 738 -33.16 -0.59 -9.79
N GLU A 739 -32.14 0.27 -9.74
CA GLU A 739 -31.08 0.20 -8.74
C GLU A 739 -31.57 0.61 -7.35
N ILE A 740 -31.30 -0.24 -6.38
CA ILE A 740 -31.66 -0.05 -4.99
C ILE A 740 -30.42 0.40 -4.20
N GLY A 741 -30.55 1.53 -3.49
CA GLY A 741 -29.51 2.04 -2.61
C GLY A 741 -29.26 1.19 -1.38
N GLU A 742 -28.22 1.53 -0.62
CA GLU A 742 -27.81 0.80 0.59
C GLU A 742 -29.00 0.62 1.56
N ARG A 743 -29.25 -0.63 2.02
CA ARG A 743 -30.41 -1.01 2.88
C ARG A 743 -31.80 -0.73 2.27
N GLY A 744 -31.86 -0.46 0.97
CA GLY A 744 -33.09 -0.18 0.25
C GLY A 744 -33.85 1.05 0.75
N VAL A 745 -33.16 2.16 1.05
CA VAL A 745 -33.81 3.41 1.49
C VAL A 745 -34.97 3.84 0.56
N ASN A 746 -34.88 3.51 -0.72
CA ASN A 746 -35.88 3.87 -1.74
C ASN A 746 -37.14 2.98 -1.74
N LEU A 747 -37.21 1.95 -0.89
CA LEU A 747 -38.31 0.98 -0.82
C LEU A 747 -39.09 1.11 0.48
N SER A 748 -40.40 0.85 0.41
CA SER A 748 -41.24 0.73 1.62
C SER A 748 -40.90 -0.54 2.42
N GLY A 749 -41.28 -0.58 3.70
CA GLY A 749 -41.06 -1.76 4.55
C GLY A 749 -41.66 -3.04 3.97
N GLY A 750 -42.92 -2.99 3.53
CA GLY A 750 -43.60 -4.11 2.88
C GLY A 750 -42.95 -4.54 1.56
N GLN A 751 -42.45 -3.60 0.75
CA GLN A 751 -41.70 -3.93 -0.47
C GLN A 751 -40.41 -4.69 -0.16
N LYS A 752 -39.66 -4.28 0.87
CA LYS A 752 -38.44 -4.98 1.29
C LYS A 752 -38.73 -6.41 1.74
N GLN A 753 -39.79 -6.61 2.53
CA GLN A 753 -40.22 -7.95 2.97
C GLN A 753 -40.60 -8.83 1.76
N ARG A 754 -41.39 -8.31 0.82
CA ARG A 754 -41.79 -9.04 -0.39
C ARG A 754 -40.59 -9.43 -1.27
N ILE A 755 -39.60 -8.55 -1.44
CA ILE A 755 -38.37 -8.88 -2.20
C ILE A 755 -37.56 -9.99 -1.50
N GLN A 756 -37.51 -9.98 -0.17
CA GLN A 756 -36.85 -11.05 0.59
C GLN A 756 -37.57 -12.39 0.47
N LEU A 757 -38.90 -12.39 0.48
CA LEU A 757 -39.72 -13.58 0.20
C LEU A 757 -39.47 -14.08 -1.23
N ALA A 758 -39.46 -13.19 -2.22
CA ALA A 758 -39.15 -13.55 -3.61
C ALA A 758 -37.76 -14.19 -3.74
N ARG A 759 -36.75 -13.63 -3.06
CA ARG A 759 -35.40 -14.21 -2.98
C ARG A 759 -35.44 -15.65 -2.43
N ALA A 760 -36.15 -15.88 -1.33
CA ALA A 760 -36.25 -17.20 -0.72
C ALA A 760 -36.96 -18.22 -1.63
N LEU A 761 -38.06 -17.81 -2.28
CA LEU A 761 -38.80 -18.67 -3.21
C LEU A 761 -37.98 -19.01 -4.46
N TYR A 762 -37.27 -18.03 -5.03
CA TYR A 762 -36.40 -18.23 -6.19
C TYR A 762 -35.18 -19.11 -5.90
N GLN A 763 -34.78 -19.31 -4.65
CA GLN A 763 -33.71 -20.28 -4.31
C GLN A 763 -34.21 -21.74 -4.24
N ASN A 764 -35.53 -21.99 -4.15
CA ASN A 764 -36.15 -23.33 -4.04
C ASN A 764 -35.41 -24.26 -3.06
N ALA A 765 -35.46 -23.91 -1.78
CA ALA A 765 -34.92 -24.72 -0.69
C ALA A 765 -35.86 -25.87 -0.30
N ASP A 766 -35.41 -26.77 0.57
CA ASP A 766 -36.24 -27.86 1.13
C ASP A 766 -36.97 -27.41 2.39
N ILE A 767 -36.30 -26.57 3.19
CA ILE A 767 -36.79 -26.00 4.46
C ILE A 767 -36.89 -24.48 4.32
N TYR A 768 -38.02 -23.92 4.71
CA TYR A 768 -38.25 -22.47 4.77
C TYR A 768 -38.42 -22.03 6.22
N LEU A 769 -37.51 -21.17 6.69
CA LEU A 769 -37.56 -20.55 8.01
C LEU A 769 -37.99 -19.09 7.82
N LEU A 770 -39.20 -18.76 8.25
CA LEU A 770 -39.83 -17.46 8.02
C LEU A 770 -40.03 -16.75 9.36
N ASP A 771 -39.29 -15.67 9.60
CA ASP A 771 -39.29 -14.92 10.86
C ASP A 771 -40.16 -13.66 10.72
N ASP A 772 -41.45 -13.77 11.06
CA ASP A 772 -42.44 -12.69 11.00
C ASP A 772 -42.49 -11.87 9.69
N PRO A 773 -42.65 -12.54 8.52
CA PRO A 773 -42.48 -11.94 7.20
C PRO A 773 -43.63 -10.99 6.77
N PHE A 774 -44.72 -10.91 7.52
CA PHE A 774 -45.94 -10.15 7.14
C PHE A 774 -46.16 -8.88 7.96
N SER A 775 -45.28 -8.58 8.92
CA SER A 775 -45.45 -7.49 9.89
C SER A 775 -45.51 -6.08 9.28
N ALA A 776 -44.87 -5.84 8.13
CA ALA A 776 -44.84 -4.53 7.47
C ALA A 776 -45.76 -4.45 6.24
N VAL A 777 -46.66 -5.42 6.08
CA VAL A 777 -47.56 -5.56 4.93
C VAL A 777 -49.01 -5.36 5.39
N ASP A 778 -49.84 -4.74 4.56
CA ASP A 778 -51.27 -4.56 4.82
C ASP A 778 -52.01 -5.92 4.89
N ALA A 779 -53.10 -5.99 5.65
CA ALA A 779 -53.81 -7.24 5.92
C ALA A 779 -54.29 -7.97 4.65
N HIS A 780 -54.73 -7.23 3.62
CA HIS A 780 -55.15 -7.83 2.35
C HIS A 780 -53.98 -8.49 1.63
N THR A 781 -52.85 -7.79 1.50
CA THR A 781 -51.65 -8.33 0.86
C THR A 781 -51.02 -9.44 1.70
N ALA A 782 -51.05 -9.37 3.03
CA ALA A 782 -50.62 -10.44 3.91
C ALA A 782 -51.44 -11.73 3.68
N THR A 783 -52.76 -11.59 3.54
CA THR A 783 -53.66 -12.72 3.24
C THR A 783 -53.39 -13.34 1.86
N SER A 784 -53.18 -12.51 0.83
CA SER A 784 -52.81 -12.99 -0.52
C SER A 784 -51.46 -13.70 -0.49
N LEU A 785 -50.45 -13.13 0.17
CA LEU A 785 -49.15 -13.78 0.36
C LEU A 785 -49.30 -15.10 1.12
N PHE A 786 -50.06 -15.15 2.20
CA PHE A 786 -50.25 -16.40 2.94
C PHE A 786 -50.83 -17.51 2.05
N ASN A 787 -51.89 -17.21 1.29
CA ASN A 787 -52.54 -18.19 0.43
C ASN A 787 -51.69 -18.58 -0.79
N GLU A 788 -51.13 -17.60 -1.51
CA GLU A 788 -50.42 -17.86 -2.77
C GLU A 788 -48.98 -18.34 -2.56
N TYR A 789 -48.31 -17.84 -1.52
CA TYR A 789 -46.91 -18.17 -1.20
C TYR A 789 -46.82 -19.36 -0.22
N VAL A 790 -47.36 -19.24 1.00
CA VAL A 790 -47.18 -20.26 2.06
C VAL A 790 -47.99 -21.51 1.76
N MET A 791 -49.27 -21.36 1.41
CA MET A 791 -50.15 -22.50 1.13
C MET A 791 -50.05 -22.97 -0.32
N GLY A 792 -49.79 -22.07 -1.27
CA GLY A 792 -49.64 -22.37 -2.69
C GLY A 792 -48.23 -22.79 -3.08
N ALA A 793 -47.32 -21.82 -3.20
CA ALA A 793 -45.98 -22.03 -3.74
C ALA A 793 -45.11 -22.99 -2.90
N LEU A 794 -45.37 -23.08 -1.59
CA LEU A 794 -44.64 -23.95 -0.65
C LEU A 794 -45.40 -25.25 -0.27
N LEU A 795 -46.40 -25.67 -1.05
CA LEU A 795 -47.28 -26.81 -0.71
C LEU A 795 -46.53 -28.07 -0.26
N GLY A 796 -45.45 -28.46 -0.96
CA GLY A 796 -44.65 -29.66 -0.68
C GLY A 796 -43.34 -29.42 0.08
N LYS A 797 -43.15 -28.23 0.68
CA LYS A 797 -41.92 -27.84 1.38
C LYS A 797 -42.15 -27.82 2.89
N THR A 798 -41.09 -28.07 3.66
CA THR A 798 -41.17 -27.93 5.13
C THR A 798 -41.08 -26.45 5.49
N VAL A 799 -42.04 -25.92 6.24
CA VAL A 799 -42.13 -24.49 6.57
C VAL A 799 -42.19 -24.32 8.08
N LEU A 800 -41.31 -23.50 8.65
CA LEU A 800 -41.41 -23.01 10.02
C LEU A 800 -41.68 -21.51 9.96
N LEU A 801 -42.90 -21.09 10.31
CA LEU A 801 -43.31 -19.68 10.33
C LEU A 801 -43.41 -19.19 11.78
N VAL A 802 -42.57 -18.23 12.14
CA VAL A 802 -42.79 -17.40 13.33
C VAL A 802 -43.76 -16.30 12.95
N THR A 803 -44.86 -16.16 13.67
CA THR A 803 -45.82 -15.07 13.44
C THR A 803 -46.46 -14.60 14.75
N HIS A 804 -46.74 -13.31 14.81
CA HIS A 804 -47.55 -12.69 15.85
C HIS A 804 -49.03 -12.59 15.47
N GLN A 805 -49.38 -12.87 14.20
CA GLN A 805 -50.75 -12.81 13.70
C GLN A 805 -51.42 -14.16 13.93
N VAL A 806 -52.41 -14.16 14.82
CA VAL A 806 -53.10 -15.38 15.27
C VAL A 806 -54.03 -15.94 14.18
N ASP A 807 -54.46 -15.09 13.24
CA ASP A 807 -55.40 -15.42 12.17
C ASP A 807 -54.91 -16.53 11.22
N PHE A 808 -53.60 -16.68 11.05
CA PHE A 808 -53.01 -17.68 10.15
C PHE A 808 -52.75 -19.04 10.80
N LEU A 809 -52.75 -19.11 12.14
CA LEU A 809 -52.41 -20.33 12.89
C LEU A 809 -53.30 -21.56 12.58
N PRO A 810 -54.62 -21.42 12.31
CA PRO A 810 -55.48 -22.57 12.03
C PRO A 810 -55.11 -23.37 10.77
N ALA A 811 -54.37 -22.76 9.84
CA ALA A 811 -53.99 -23.39 8.56
C ALA A 811 -52.69 -24.21 8.64
N PHE A 812 -52.00 -24.24 9.79
CA PHE A 812 -50.78 -25.01 10.00
C PHE A 812 -51.06 -26.42 10.52
N ASP A 813 -50.19 -27.37 10.19
CA ASP A 813 -50.31 -28.76 10.63
C ASP A 813 -50.09 -28.89 12.15
N SER A 814 -49.18 -28.06 12.69
CA SER A 814 -48.83 -28.02 14.10
C SER A 814 -48.45 -26.61 14.54
N VAL A 815 -48.80 -26.24 15.78
CA VAL A 815 -48.48 -24.96 16.42
C VAL A 815 -47.59 -25.20 17.64
N LEU A 816 -46.44 -24.54 17.67
CA LEU A 816 -45.45 -24.55 18.75
C LEU A 816 -45.63 -23.32 19.64
N LEU A 817 -46.03 -23.53 20.89
CA LEU A 817 -46.10 -22.46 21.89
C LEU A 817 -44.79 -22.39 22.68
N MET A 818 -44.09 -21.25 22.54
CA MET A 818 -42.85 -20.96 23.26
C MET A 818 -43.06 -19.92 24.37
N SER A 819 -42.51 -20.20 25.55
CA SER A 819 -42.42 -19.24 26.66
C SER A 819 -41.06 -19.39 27.36
N ASP A 820 -40.45 -18.27 27.75
CA ASP A 820 -39.18 -18.22 28.50
C ASP A 820 -38.04 -19.12 27.97
N GLY A 821 -37.97 -19.31 26.64
CA GLY A 821 -36.93 -20.12 25.99
C GLY A 821 -37.20 -21.63 26.02
N GLU A 822 -38.40 -22.06 26.38
CA GLU A 822 -38.83 -23.46 26.38
C GLU A 822 -40.03 -23.66 25.44
N ILE A 823 -40.16 -24.87 24.88
CA ILE A 823 -41.36 -25.27 24.14
C ILE A 823 -42.33 -25.85 25.16
N LEU A 824 -43.41 -25.12 25.46
CA LEU A 824 -44.42 -25.57 26.40
C LEU A 824 -45.22 -26.74 25.83
N ARG A 825 -45.74 -26.57 24.60
CA ARG A 825 -46.51 -27.58 23.88
C ARG A 825 -46.38 -27.44 22.37
N ALA A 826 -46.55 -28.56 21.67
CA ALA A 826 -46.66 -28.67 20.23
C ALA A 826 -47.94 -29.46 19.90
N ALA A 827 -48.93 -28.84 19.26
CA ALA A 827 -50.18 -29.51 18.90
C ALA A 827 -50.91 -28.77 17.76
N PRO A 828 -51.86 -29.42 17.06
CA PRO A 828 -52.77 -28.75 16.14
C PRO A 828 -53.58 -27.64 16.83
N TYR A 829 -53.93 -26.59 16.09
CA TYR A 829 -54.57 -25.37 16.62
C TYR A 829 -55.76 -25.64 17.55
N HIS A 830 -56.71 -26.48 17.13
CA HIS A 830 -57.92 -26.78 17.91
C HIS A 830 -57.61 -27.50 19.23
N GLN A 831 -56.60 -28.37 19.24
CA GLN A 831 -56.17 -29.07 20.44
C GLN A 831 -55.48 -28.10 21.39
N LEU A 832 -54.55 -27.27 20.87
CA LEU A 832 -53.84 -26.26 21.65
C LEU A 832 -54.81 -25.27 22.32
N LEU A 833 -55.83 -24.82 21.57
CA LEU A 833 -56.87 -23.91 22.09
C LEU A 833 -57.67 -24.53 23.23
N SER A 834 -57.91 -25.85 23.23
CA SER A 834 -58.62 -26.52 24.33
C SER A 834 -57.76 -26.85 25.55
N LEU A 835 -56.44 -26.98 25.36
CA LEU A 835 -55.54 -27.63 26.32
C LEU A 835 -54.63 -26.69 27.11
N SER A 836 -54.38 -25.47 26.62
CA SER A 836 -53.49 -24.50 27.27
C SER A 836 -54.19 -23.16 27.49
N PRO A 837 -54.37 -22.72 28.75
CA PRO A 837 -54.91 -21.39 29.05
C PRO A 837 -54.02 -20.28 28.50
N GLU A 838 -52.69 -20.45 28.50
CA GLU A 838 -51.74 -19.44 28.02
C GLU A 838 -51.93 -19.13 26.52
N PHE A 839 -52.30 -20.14 25.73
CA PHE A 839 -52.63 -19.92 24.31
C PHE A 839 -54.00 -19.26 24.13
N GLN A 840 -55.00 -19.59 24.96
CA GLN A 840 -56.29 -18.89 24.94
C GLN A 840 -56.12 -17.41 25.26
N ASP A 841 -55.31 -17.08 26.27
CA ASP A 841 -55.02 -15.71 26.65
C ASP A 841 -54.33 -14.94 25.51
N LEU A 842 -53.37 -15.56 24.82
CA LEU A 842 -52.72 -14.98 23.65
C LEU A 842 -53.70 -14.73 22.48
N VAL A 843 -54.61 -15.67 22.22
CA VAL A 843 -55.64 -15.53 21.16
C VAL A 843 -56.67 -14.46 21.52
N ASN A 844 -57.10 -14.41 22.79
CA ASN A 844 -58.09 -13.45 23.27
C ASN A 844 -57.52 -12.03 23.30
N ALA A 845 -56.30 -11.85 23.80
CA ALA A 845 -55.59 -10.57 23.76
C ALA A 845 -55.48 -10.03 22.32
N HIS A 846 -55.18 -10.91 21.35
CA HIS A 846 -55.13 -10.51 19.94
C HIS A 846 -56.50 -10.10 19.39
N LYS A 847 -57.57 -10.84 19.71
CA LYS A 847 -58.95 -10.50 19.31
C LYS A 847 -59.42 -9.17 19.89
N GLU A 848 -59.07 -8.86 21.14
CA GLU A 848 -59.39 -7.58 21.78
C GLU A 848 -58.66 -6.41 21.11
N THR A 849 -57.39 -6.62 20.73
CA THR A 849 -56.59 -5.58 20.05
C THR A 849 -57.05 -5.36 18.60
N ALA A 850 -57.39 -6.44 17.87
CA ALA A 850 -57.87 -6.39 16.48
C ALA A 850 -59.35 -5.98 16.34
N GLY A 851 -60.16 -6.13 17.41
CA GLY A 851 -61.59 -5.87 17.41
C GLY A 851 -62.01 -4.39 17.45
N SER A 852 -61.08 -3.45 17.64
CA SER A 852 -61.41 -2.01 17.77
C SER A 852 -61.55 -1.23 16.44
N GLU A 853 -61.30 -1.85 15.29
CA GLU A 853 -61.41 -1.19 13.96
C GLU A 853 -62.61 -1.66 13.12
N ARG A 854 -63.51 -2.51 13.64
CA ARG A 854 -64.74 -2.88 12.92
C ARG A 854 -65.97 -2.36 13.64
N LEU A 855 -66.32 -1.09 13.36
CA LEU A 855 -67.64 -0.54 13.66
C LEU A 855 -68.47 -0.34 12.38
N GLU A 856 -69.52 -1.15 12.31
CA GLU A 856 -70.89 -0.88 11.89
C GLU A 856 -71.30 -0.72 10.40
N ASP A 857 -72.30 -1.54 10.08
CA ASP A 857 -73.18 -1.54 8.92
C ASP A 857 -73.76 -0.16 8.58
N ILE A 858 -73.66 0.26 7.32
CA ILE A 858 -74.63 1.19 6.70
C ILE A 858 -74.99 0.72 5.29
N ASN A 859 -76.30 0.52 5.09
CA ASN A 859 -76.99 0.15 3.85
C ASN A 859 -76.70 1.06 2.63
N PRO A 860 -76.77 0.53 1.40
CA PRO A 860 -76.60 1.33 0.18
C PRO A 860 -77.96 1.82 -0.34
N ALA A 861 -78.27 3.12 -0.20
CA ALA A 861 -79.33 3.73 -1.01
C ALA A 861 -79.19 5.27 -1.16
N ARG A 862 -79.15 5.68 -2.44
CA ARG A 862 -79.65 6.93 -3.05
C ARG A 862 -78.92 8.27 -2.83
N ASN A 863 -78.41 8.74 -3.99
CA ASN A 863 -78.71 10.03 -4.66
C ASN A 863 -77.65 11.14 -4.72
N HIS A 864 -77.60 11.72 -5.93
CA HIS A 864 -77.17 13.06 -6.37
C HIS A 864 -75.69 13.42 -6.57
N GLU A 865 -75.32 13.41 -7.86
CA GLU A 865 -74.84 14.55 -8.67
C GLU A 865 -73.67 15.41 -8.17
N ALA A 866 -72.52 15.15 -8.82
CA ALA A 866 -71.80 16.10 -9.66
C ALA A 866 -71.57 17.54 -9.14
N SER A 867 -70.47 17.75 -8.41
CA SER A 867 -69.66 18.99 -8.49
C SER A 867 -68.39 18.88 -7.63
N SER A 868 -67.34 18.20 -8.12
CA SER A 868 -65.95 18.44 -7.66
C SER A 868 -64.86 17.78 -8.53
N ALA A 869 -65.22 16.90 -9.47
CA ALA A 869 -64.25 16.15 -10.28
C ALA A 869 -63.60 16.95 -11.45
N LYS A 870 -63.65 18.29 -11.45
CA LYS A 870 -63.10 19.13 -12.54
C LYS A 870 -61.84 19.94 -12.19
N GLU A 871 -61.30 19.85 -10.98
CA GLU A 871 -60.08 20.61 -10.62
C GLU A 871 -58.83 19.79 -10.27
N ILE A 872 -58.89 18.46 -10.25
CA ILE A 872 -57.69 17.62 -10.01
C ILE A 872 -57.11 17.05 -11.33
N ARG A 873 -57.74 17.31 -12.47
CA ARG A 873 -57.32 16.76 -13.78
C ARG A 873 -56.61 17.76 -14.70
N LYS A 874 -56.00 18.81 -14.14
CA LYS A 874 -55.29 19.85 -14.90
C LYS A 874 -53.85 20.15 -14.42
N SER A 875 -53.20 19.19 -13.77
CA SER A 875 -51.76 19.27 -13.45
C SER A 875 -50.94 18.06 -13.91
N TYR A 876 -51.51 17.18 -14.75
CA TYR A 876 -50.84 15.93 -15.16
C TYR A 876 -50.61 15.77 -16.68
N VAL A 877 -50.59 16.87 -17.42
CA VAL A 877 -50.22 16.87 -18.85
C VAL A 877 -49.34 18.09 -19.17
N GLU A 878 -48.15 18.14 -18.58
CA GLU A 878 -46.97 18.77 -19.20
C GLU A 878 -45.72 18.43 -18.38
N ASN A 879 -45.11 17.30 -18.74
CA ASN A 879 -43.68 17.00 -18.67
C ASN A 879 -43.49 15.49 -18.89
N GLN A 880 -43.89 15.00 -20.06
CA GLN A 880 -43.18 13.84 -20.62
C GLN A 880 -41.85 14.33 -21.18
N LEU A 881 -40.94 14.69 -20.26
CA LEU A 881 -39.53 14.50 -20.54
C LEU A 881 -39.34 12.99 -20.68
N LYS A 882 -39.03 12.53 -21.89
CA LYS A 882 -38.45 11.20 -22.08
C LYS A 882 -37.33 11.08 -21.03
N PRO A 883 -37.39 10.13 -20.08
CA PRO A 883 -36.27 9.95 -19.18
C PRO A 883 -35.06 9.65 -20.06
N SER A 884 -34.03 10.49 -19.92
CA SER A 884 -32.74 10.21 -20.52
C SER A 884 -32.29 8.83 -20.04
N LYS A 885 -31.57 8.07 -20.86
CA LYS A 885 -31.17 6.67 -20.59
C LYS A 885 -30.21 6.48 -19.37
N GLY A 886 -30.18 7.39 -18.38
CA GLY A 886 -29.24 7.35 -17.25
C GLY A 886 -29.74 7.86 -15.90
N ASP A 887 -30.98 8.35 -15.75
CA ASP A 887 -31.46 8.87 -14.45
C ASP A 887 -31.97 7.75 -13.53
N GLN A 888 -31.07 6.93 -12.99
CA GLN A 888 -31.39 5.98 -11.92
C GLN A 888 -31.67 6.73 -10.59
N LEU A 889 -32.31 6.06 -9.62
CA LEU A 889 -32.63 6.65 -8.31
C LEU A 889 -31.37 7.15 -7.56
N ILE A 890 -30.22 6.55 -7.83
CA ILE A 890 -28.92 7.00 -7.34
C ILE A 890 -28.21 7.71 -8.48
N LYS A 891 -27.81 8.96 -8.27
CA LYS A 891 -26.98 9.65 -9.24
C LYS A 891 -25.54 9.15 -9.15
N GLN A 892 -25.05 8.63 -10.28
CA GLN A 892 -23.61 8.42 -10.45
C GLN A 892 -22.88 9.75 -10.24
N GLU A 893 -21.67 9.66 -9.69
CA GLU A 893 -20.89 10.87 -9.43
C GLU A 893 -20.43 11.47 -10.76
N GLU A 894 -20.96 12.64 -11.09
CA GLU A 894 -20.42 13.47 -12.17
C GLU A 894 -19.00 13.88 -11.78
N ARG A 895 -18.00 13.24 -12.40
CA ARG A 895 -16.63 13.71 -12.39
C ARG A 895 -16.55 14.78 -13.47
N GLU A 896 -16.12 15.99 -13.11
CA GLU A 896 -15.85 17.01 -14.12
C GLU A 896 -14.74 16.49 -15.05
N GLU A 897 -15.04 16.37 -16.35
CA GLU A 897 -14.12 15.86 -17.36
C GLU A 897 -13.22 16.98 -17.89
N GLY A 898 -11.91 16.77 -17.89
CA GLY A 898 -10.92 17.66 -18.50
C GLY A 898 -10.06 18.49 -17.53
N ASP A 899 -9.18 19.31 -18.10
CA ASP A 899 -8.24 20.15 -17.36
C ASP A 899 -8.94 21.36 -16.72
N MET A 900 -9.13 21.34 -15.40
CA MET A 900 -9.63 22.49 -14.64
C MET A 900 -8.60 23.64 -14.52
N GLY A 901 -7.36 23.43 -14.94
CA GLY A 901 -6.27 24.38 -14.85
C GLY A 901 -6.09 24.94 -13.44
N LEU A 902 -6.03 26.26 -13.33
CA LEU A 902 -5.84 26.95 -12.06
C LEU A 902 -7.16 27.27 -11.33
N LYS A 903 -8.33 26.90 -11.88
CA LYS A 903 -9.64 27.26 -11.33
C LYS A 903 -9.83 26.80 -9.87
N PRO A 904 -9.48 25.55 -9.47
CA PRO A 904 -9.63 25.12 -8.08
C PRO A 904 -8.69 25.88 -7.13
N SER A 905 -7.47 26.16 -7.58
CA SER A 905 -6.50 26.96 -6.81
C SER A 905 -6.97 28.40 -6.64
N ILE A 906 -7.52 29.01 -7.69
CA ILE A 906 -8.10 30.36 -7.65
C ILE A 906 -9.30 30.39 -6.70
N GLN A 907 -10.18 29.40 -6.75
CA GLN A 907 -11.32 29.30 -5.85
C GLN A 907 -10.88 29.17 -4.39
N TYR A 908 -9.82 28.40 -4.11
CA TYR A 908 -9.24 28.29 -2.78
C TYR A 908 -8.62 29.62 -2.29
N LEU A 909 -7.88 30.32 -3.16
CA LEU A 909 -7.23 31.61 -2.85
C LEU A 909 -8.23 32.78 -2.75
N SER A 910 -9.38 32.69 -3.40
CA SER A 910 -10.45 33.69 -3.33
C SER A 910 -11.13 33.76 -1.96
N GLN A 911 -10.95 32.73 -1.12
CA GLN A 911 -11.55 32.67 0.20
C GLN A 911 -10.85 33.64 1.17
N ASN A 912 -11.64 34.46 1.87
CA ASN A 912 -11.25 35.28 3.02
C ASN A 912 -9.82 35.89 2.96
N LYS A 913 -9.57 36.79 1.99
CA LYS A 913 -8.27 37.46 1.77
C LYS A 913 -7.08 36.52 1.47
N GLY A 914 -7.33 35.28 1.04
CA GLY A 914 -6.30 34.28 0.75
C GLY A 914 -5.24 34.75 -0.26
N PHE A 915 -5.64 35.47 -1.31
CA PHE A 915 -4.71 36.06 -2.29
C PHE A 915 -3.64 36.97 -1.67
N LEU A 916 -3.99 37.74 -0.64
CA LEU A 916 -3.06 38.65 0.03
C LEU A 916 -1.97 37.87 0.78
N TYR A 917 -2.37 36.89 1.60
CA TYR A 917 -1.42 36.07 2.36
C TYR A 917 -0.54 35.20 1.45
N PHE A 918 -1.13 34.67 0.36
CA PHE A 918 -0.37 33.95 -0.65
C PHE A 918 0.67 34.84 -1.33
N SER A 919 0.29 36.05 -1.75
CA SER A 919 1.21 36.99 -2.39
C SER A 919 2.39 37.35 -1.47
N ILE A 920 2.13 37.65 -0.19
CA ILE A 920 3.20 37.91 0.80
C ILE A 920 4.09 36.68 1.00
N ALA A 921 3.52 35.47 1.05
CA ALA A 921 4.29 34.23 1.18
C ALA A 921 5.18 33.96 -0.05
N THR A 922 4.69 34.23 -1.26
CA THR A 922 5.48 34.06 -2.49
C THR A 922 6.61 35.09 -2.61
N LEU A 923 6.34 36.36 -2.28
CA LEU A 923 7.35 37.41 -2.29
C LEU A 923 8.46 37.14 -1.26
N SER A 924 8.08 36.75 -0.03
CA SER A 924 9.05 36.37 1.00
C SER A 924 9.86 35.13 0.61
N HIS A 925 9.27 34.15 -0.08
CA HIS A 925 10.02 33.02 -0.65
C HIS A 925 11.03 33.47 -1.72
N LEU A 926 10.64 34.38 -2.62
CA LEU A 926 11.53 34.91 -3.64
C LEU A 926 12.73 35.63 -3.02
N THR A 927 12.50 36.49 -2.02
CA THR A 927 13.58 37.18 -1.29
C THR A 927 14.50 36.20 -0.56
N PHE A 928 13.96 35.14 0.03
CA PHE A 928 14.77 34.07 0.63
C PHE A 928 15.68 33.39 -0.40
N VAL A 929 15.15 33.06 -1.58
CA VAL A 929 15.93 32.42 -2.66
C VAL A 929 17.01 33.35 -3.19
N ILE A 930 16.71 34.64 -3.36
CA ILE A 930 17.72 35.66 -3.73
C ILE A 930 18.83 35.72 -2.67
N GLY A 931 18.47 35.73 -1.38
CA GLY A 931 19.43 35.69 -0.27
C GLY A 931 20.31 34.44 -0.29
N GLN A 932 19.74 33.26 -0.58
CA GLN A 932 20.50 32.01 -0.71
C GLN A 932 21.47 32.03 -1.90
N ILE A 933 21.06 32.57 -3.04
CA ILE A 933 21.95 32.73 -4.21
C ILE A 933 23.08 33.70 -3.89
N ALA A 934 22.77 34.84 -3.27
CA ALA A 934 23.77 35.83 -2.86
C ALA A 934 24.77 35.21 -1.87
N GLN A 935 24.29 34.44 -0.89
CA GLN A 935 25.10 33.74 0.09
C GLN A 935 26.06 32.73 -0.57
N ASN A 936 25.56 31.89 -1.47
CA ASN A 936 26.37 30.88 -2.17
C ASN A 936 27.35 31.51 -3.17
N SER A 937 26.94 32.58 -3.87
CA SER A 937 27.78 33.28 -4.83
C SER A 937 28.91 34.05 -4.15
N TRP A 938 28.64 34.67 -2.99
CA TRP A 938 29.64 35.33 -2.16
C TRP A 938 30.74 34.36 -1.72
N MET A 939 30.34 33.16 -1.25
CA MET A 939 31.29 32.11 -0.89
C MET A 939 32.09 31.65 -2.11
N ALA A 940 31.43 31.40 -3.24
CA ALA A 940 32.09 30.93 -4.47
C ALA A 940 33.15 31.91 -5.00
N ALA A 941 32.86 33.22 -4.99
CA ALA A 941 33.75 34.22 -5.58
C ALA A 941 34.96 34.58 -4.69
N ASN A 942 34.86 34.42 -3.37
CA ASN A 942 35.85 34.93 -2.43
C ASN A 942 36.59 33.84 -1.63
N VAL A 943 36.25 32.56 -1.78
CA VAL A 943 36.91 31.48 -1.02
C VAL A 943 38.40 31.35 -1.33
N ASP A 944 38.77 31.53 -2.61
CA ASP A 944 40.17 31.44 -3.07
C ASP A 944 40.80 32.83 -3.32
N ASN A 945 40.11 33.93 -2.97
CA ASN A 945 40.59 35.29 -3.21
C ASN A 945 41.57 35.73 -2.10
N PRO A 946 42.86 36.02 -2.42
CA PRO A 946 43.85 36.41 -1.42
C PRO A 946 43.59 37.77 -0.75
N HIS A 947 42.73 38.62 -1.33
CA HIS A 947 42.42 39.94 -0.79
C HIS A 947 41.37 39.94 0.33
N VAL A 948 40.67 38.83 0.55
CA VAL A 948 39.61 38.72 1.56
C VAL A 948 40.08 37.81 2.70
N SER A 949 40.04 38.30 3.94
CA SER A 949 40.41 37.46 5.08
C SER A 949 39.34 36.40 5.37
N SER A 950 39.75 35.22 5.84
CA SER A 950 38.82 34.11 6.12
C SER A 950 37.74 34.48 7.15
N SER A 951 38.04 35.38 8.10
CA SER A 951 37.06 35.87 9.08
C SER A 951 36.01 36.79 8.44
N GLN A 952 36.41 37.67 7.52
CA GLN A 952 35.49 38.52 6.76
C GLN A 952 34.58 37.69 5.84
N LEU A 953 35.15 36.67 5.18
CA LEU A 953 34.39 35.73 4.33
C LEU A 953 33.25 35.06 5.11
N ILE A 954 33.57 34.49 6.28
CA ILE A 954 32.60 33.79 7.14
C ILE A 954 31.57 34.77 7.70
N MET A 955 31.99 35.95 8.18
CA MET A 955 31.08 36.93 8.78
C MET A 955 30.00 37.39 7.79
N VAL A 956 30.39 37.77 6.56
CA VAL A 956 29.43 38.23 5.54
C VAL A 956 28.50 37.08 5.12
N TYR A 957 29.02 35.85 4.98
CA TYR A 957 28.22 34.67 4.70
C TYR A 957 27.13 34.43 5.77
N LEU A 958 27.45 34.65 7.05
CA LEU A 958 26.50 34.49 8.15
C LEU A 958 25.42 35.58 8.17
N VAL A 959 25.80 36.84 7.95
CA VAL A 959 24.85 37.96 7.94
C VAL A 959 23.80 37.78 6.85
N ILE A 960 24.21 37.42 5.63
CA ILE A 960 23.29 37.15 4.51
C ILE A 960 22.39 35.94 4.86
N GLY A 961 22.98 34.88 5.43
CA GLY A 961 22.24 33.69 5.87
C GLY A 961 21.15 34.03 6.88
N VAL A 962 21.49 34.69 7.99
CA VAL A 962 20.53 35.07 9.04
C VAL A 962 19.44 35.99 8.49
N PHE A 963 19.80 37.00 7.69
CA PHE A 963 18.82 37.88 7.07
C PHE A 963 17.82 37.12 6.18
N SER A 964 18.30 36.18 5.37
CA SER A 964 17.42 35.36 4.53
C SER A 964 16.43 34.51 5.34
N THR A 965 16.81 34.03 6.53
CA THR A 965 15.94 33.20 7.37
C THR A 965 14.73 33.95 7.93
N ILE A 966 14.82 35.28 8.10
CA ILE A 966 13.68 36.10 8.55
C ILE A 966 12.53 36.02 7.54
N PHE A 967 12.84 36.08 6.24
CA PHE A 967 11.82 35.95 5.19
C PHE A 967 11.20 34.56 5.14
N LEU A 968 11.98 33.52 5.47
CA LEU A 968 11.44 32.17 5.60
C LEU A 968 10.42 32.07 6.76
N LEU A 969 10.67 32.75 7.88
CA LEU A 969 9.72 32.81 9.00
C LEU A 969 8.42 33.50 8.58
N ILE A 970 8.52 34.67 7.93
CA ILE A 970 7.36 35.41 7.41
C ILE A 970 6.52 34.52 6.49
N ARG A 971 7.17 33.86 5.52
CA ARG A 971 6.50 32.89 4.62
C ARG A 971 5.75 31.84 5.41
N SER A 972 6.39 31.22 6.40
CA SER A 972 5.83 30.12 7.18
C SER A 972 4.59 30.54 7.98
N LEU A 973 4.57 31.75 8.55
CA LEU A 973 3.42 32.29 9.28
C LEU A 973 2.27 32.66 8.34
N CYS A 974 2.57 33.27 7.18
CA CYS A 974 1.55 33.57 6.17
C CYS A 974 0.83 32.31 5.66
N VAL A 975 1.55 31.18 5.50
CA VAL A 975 0.95 29.89 5.11
C VAL A 975 -0.10 29.42 6.12
N VAL A 976 0.20 29.55 7.41
CA VAL A 976 -0.71 29.12 8.49
C VAL A 976 -1.98 29.94 8.48
N VAL A 977 -1.86 31.27 8.36
CA VAL A 977 -3.01 32.17 8.30
C VAL A 977 -3.87 31.90 7.07
N LEU A 978 -3.24 31.73 5.90
CA LEU A 978 -3.92 31.34 4.66
C LEU A 978 -4.72 30.05 4.84
N GLY A 979 -4.08 29.00 5.35
CA GLY A 979 -4.70 27.68 5.52
C GLY A 979 -5.93 27.71 6.41
N VAL A 980 -5.81 28.28 7.61
CA VAL A 980 -6.89 28.30 8.60
C VAL A 980 -8.07 29.17 8.15
N GLN A 981 -7.81 30.33 7.52
CA GLN A 981 -8.86 31.24 7.09
C GLN A 981 -9.64 30.70 5.87
N SER A 982 -8.94 30.17 4.86
CA SER A 982 -9.59 29.56 3.69
C SER A 982 -10.42 28.34 4.09
N SER A 983 -9.87 27.47 4.92
CA SER A 983 -10.55 26.30 5.48
C SER A 983 -11.86 26.65 6.21
N LYS A 984 -11.81 27.64 7.13
CA LYS A 984 -13.00 28.07 7.90
C LYS A 984 -14.12 28.61 6.98
N SER A 985 -13.76 29.38 5.95
CA SER A 985 -14.71 29.92 4.96
C SER A 985 -15.38 28.82 4.15
N LEU A 986 -14.58 27.90 3.58
CA LEU A 986 -15.08 26.78 2.79
C LEU A 986 -16.01 25.87 3.58
N PHE A 987 -15.65 25.56 4.82
CA PHE A 987 -16.51 24.75 5.70
C PHE A 987 -17.86 25.42 5.96
N SER A 988 -17.89 26.72 6.26
CA SER A 988 -19.14 27.44 6.50
C SER A 988 -20.03 27.47 5.26
N GLN A 989 -19.46 27.68 4.06
CA GLN A 989 -20.20 27.63 2.80
C GLN A 989 -20.76 26.23 2.52
N LEU A 990 -19.95 25.18 2.73
CA LEU A 990 -20.38 23.78 2.59
C LEU A 990 -21.53 23.46 3.54
N LEU A 991 -21.39 23.79 4.82
CA LEU A 991 -22.40 23.50 5.85
C LEU A 991 -23.72 24.24 5.57
N ASN A 992 -23.64 25.51 5.16
CA ASN A 992 -24.81 26.30 4.75
C ASN A 992 -25.55 25.66 3.57
N SER A 993 -24.81 25.21 2.56
CA SER A 993 -25.38 24.63 1.35
C SER A 993 -26.00 23.26 1.63
N LEU A 994 -25.33 22.45 2.46
CA LEU A 994 -25.78 21.11 2.84
C LEU A 994 -27.14 21.18 3.55
N PHE A 995 -27.24 21.94 4.65
CA PHE A 995 -28.50 22.02 5.40
C PHE A 995 -29.66 22.63 4.57
N ARG A 996 -29.37 23.51 3.61
CA ARG A 996 -30.38 24.07 2.69
C ARG A 996 -30.80 23.14 1.54
N ALA A 997 -30.08 22.06 1.28
CA ALA A 997 -30.37 21.16 0.16
C ALA A 997 -31.76 20.49 0.31
N PRO A 998 -32.51 20.26 -0.78
CA PRO A 998 -33.81 19.57 -0.73
C PRO A 998 -33.66 18.07 -0.40
N MET A 999 -34.73 17.41 0.04
CA MET A 999 -34.70 15.96 0.34
C MET A 999 -34.28 15.10 -0.87
N SER A 1000 -34.63 15.53 -2.09
CA SER A 1000 -34.21 14.85 -3.32
C SER A 1000 -32.68 14.75 -3.48
N PHE A 1001 -31.91 15.68 -2.92
CA PHE A 1001 -30.46 15.60 -2.91
C PHE A 1001 -29.96 14.45 -2.01
N TYR A 1002 -30.57 14.26 -0.85
CA TYR A 1002 -30.21 13.22 0.12
C TYR A 1002 -30.64 11.83 -0.32
N ASP A 1003 -31.77 11.72 -1.02
CA ASP A 1003 -32.27 10.44 -1.53
C ASP A 1003 -31.46 9.97 -2.75
N SER A 1004 -30.95 10.90 -3.58
CA SER A 1004 -30.16 10.59 -4.78
C SER A 1004 -28.65 10.50 -4.55
N THR A 1005 -28.13 11.13 -3.49
CA THR A 1005 -26.70 11.15 -3.18
C THR A 1005 -26.38 10.19 -2.03
N PRO A 1006 -25.53 9.17 -2.22
CA PRO A 1006 -25.15 8.25 -1.15
C PRO A 1006 -24.60 8.99 0.07
N LEU A 1007 -25.08 8.65 1.26
CA LEU A 1007 -24.66 9.26 2.52
C LEU A 1007 -23.13 9.19 2.70
N GLY A 1008 -22.51 8.06 2.31
CA GLY A 1008 -21.05 7.89 2.36
C GLY A 1008 -20.29 8.95 1.55
N ARG A 1009 -20.84 9.41 0.41
CA ARG A 1009 -20.24 10.45 -0.44
C ARG A 1009 -20.31 11.83 0.22
N ILE A 1010 -21.42 12.14 0.90
CA ILE A 1010 -21.54 13.40 1.65
C ILE A 1010 -20.58 13.39 2.85
N LEU A 1011 -20.50 12.26 3.55
CA LEU A 1011 -19.60 12.09 4.69
C LEU A 1011 -18.12 12.15 4.27
N SER A 1012 -17.73 11.60 3.13
CA SER A 1012 -16.35 11.70 2.63
C SER A 1012 -15.95 13.15 2.37
N ARG A 1013 -16.86 13.97 1.82
CA ARG A 1013 -16.63 15.41 1.58
C ARG A 1013 -16.47 16.21 2.89
N VAL A 1014 -17.29 15.91 3.90
CA VAL A 1014 -17.27 16.56 5.22
C VAL A 1014 -16.12 16.07 6.12
N SER A 1015 -15.52 14.93 5.78
CA SER A 1015 -14.43 14.27 6.51
C SER A 1015 -13.09 14.34 5.78
N SER A 1016 -12.88 13.46 4.79
CA SER A 1016 -11.59 13.24 4.12
C SER A 1016 -11.16 14.45 3.28
N ASP A 1017 -12.06 14.97 2.45
CA ASP A 1017 -11.72 16.07 1.54
C ASP A 1017 -11.46 17.35 2.34
N LEU A 1018 -12.31 17.64 3.33
CA LEU A 1018 -12.10 18.75 4.24
C LEU A 1018 -10.79 18.61 5.03
N SER A 1019 -10.45 17.41 5.51
CA SER A 1019 -9.17 17.17 6.21
C SER A 1019 -7.95 17.44 5.31
N THR A 1020 -8.06 17.11 4.02
CA THR A 1020 -7.04 17.40 3.00
C THR A 1020 -6.88 18.92 2.80
N VAL A 1021 -8.00 19.64 2.68
CA VAL A 1021 -8.03 21.11 2.61
C VAL A 1021 -7.44 21.73 3.87
N ASP A 1022 -7.76 21.18 5.04
CA ASP A 1022 -7.35 21.69 6.34
C ASP A 1022 -5.86 21.51 6.58
N THR A 1023 -5.26 20.39 6.16
CA THR A 1023 -3.92 19.98 6.61
C THR A 1023 -2.84 19.95 5.54
N ASP A 1024 -3.19 19.67 4.28
CA ASP A 1024 -2.23 19.35 3.20
C ASP A 1024 -2.13 20.45 2.14
N ILE A 1025 -3.26 21.00 1.69
CA ILE A 1025 -3.30 22.04 0.63
C ILE A 1025 -2.42 23.27 0.96
N PRO A 1026 -2.48 23.87 2.18
CA PRO A 1026 -1.77 25.12 2.45
C PRO A 1026 -0.26 25.03 2.23
N PHE A 1027 0.36 23.93 2.67
CA PHE A 1027 1.79 23.71 2.50
C PHE A 1027 2.14 23.19 1.11
N SER A 1028 1.30 22.34 0.51
CA SER A 1028 1.56 21.77 -0.82
C SER A 1028 1.57 22.83 -1.91
N LEU A 1029 0.62 23.78 -1.85
CA LEU A 1029 0.54 24.91 -2.79
C LEU A 1029 1.80 25.78 -2.75
N ILE A 1030 2.25 26.15 -1.55
CA ILE A 1030 3.45 26.99 -1.38
C ILE A 1030 4.74 26.22 -1.66
N PHE A 1031 4.76 24.91 -1.38
CA PHE A 1031 5.87 24.05 -1.77
C PHE A 1031 6.01 23.95 -3.30
N ALA A 1032 4.90 23.81 -4.03
CA ALA A 1032 4.90 23.77 -5.50
C ALA A 1032 5.43 25.07 -6.11
N VAL A 1033 4.96 26.22 -5.63
CA VAL A 1033 5.49 27.54 -6.04
C VAL A 1033 6.96 27.65 -5.66
N GLY A 1034 7.33 27.26 -4.45
CA GLY A 1034 8.71 27.36 -3.97
C GLY A 1034 9.70 26.49 -4.75
N ALA A 1035 9.29 25.27 -5.13
CA ALA A 1035 10.08 24.38 -5.99
C ALA A 1035 10.24 24.96 -7.39
N SER A 1036 9.19 25.55 -7.95
CA SER A 1036 9.22 26.21 -9.26
C SER A 1036 10.15 27.43 -9.26
N VAL A 1037 10.04 28.29 -8.24
CA VAL A 1037 10.93 29.46 -8.06
C VAL A 1037 12.37 29.01 -7.90
N ASN A 1038 12.65 27.97 -7.09
CA ASN A 1038 14.01 27.43 -6.95
C ASN A 1038 14.58 26.91 -8.28
N ALA A 1039 13.77 26.20 -9.08
CA ALA A 1039 14.20 25.70 -10.38
C ALA A 1039 14.53 26.83 -11.36
N LEU A 1040 13.66 27.83 -11.45
CA LEU A 1040 13.86 29.03 -12.29
C LEU A 1040 15.09 29.83 -11.84
N SER A 1041 15.26 30.01 -10.53
CA SER A 1041 16.42 30.70 -9.96
C SER A 1041 17.73 29.97 -10.25
N ASN A 1042 17.78 28.64 -10.07
CA ASN A 1042 18.96 27.84 -10.40
C ASN A 1042 19.30 27.90 -11.89
N LEU A 1043 18.28 27.88 -12.77
CA LEU A 1043 18.49 28.09 -14.20
C LEU A 1043 19.00 29.50 -14.51
N GLY A 1044 18.50 30.52 -13.81
CA GLY A 1044 18.99 31.89 -13.93
C GLY A 1044 20.46 32.01 -13.55
N VAL A 1045 20.90 31.36 -12.47
CA VAL A 1045 22.32 31.31 -12.08
C VAL A 1045 23.16 30.63 -13.16
N LEU A 1046 22.72 29.50 -13.69
CA LEU A 1046 23.41 28.80 -14.79
C LEU A 1046 23.45 29.62 -16.08
N ALA A 1047 22.41 30.40 -16.36
CA ALA A 1047 22.35 31.28 -17.53
C ALA A 1047 23.39 32.40 -17.47
N VAL A 1048 23.60 32.96 -16.28
CA VAL A 1048 24.56 34.06 -16.05
C VAL A 1048 26.01 33.54 -16.07
N ILE A 1049 26.27 32.41 -15.43
CA ILE A 1049 27.65 31.87 -15.31
C ILE A 1049 28.06 31.11 -16.56
N THR A 1050 27.17 30.28 -17.12
CA THR A 1050 27.45 29.36 -18.24
C THR A 1050 26.31 29.39 -19.26
N TRP A 1051 26.19 30.49 -20.01
CA TRP A 1051 25.09 30.70 -20.95
C TRP A 1051 24.95 29.59 -22.01
N GLN A 1052 26.04 28.89 -22.36
CA GLN A 1052 26.04 27.78 -23.31
C GLN A 1052 25.16 26.60 -22.85
N VAL A 1053 24.98 26.43 -21.53
CA VAL A 1053 24.11 25.39 -20.95
C VAL A 1053 22.63 25.62 -21.32
N LEU A 1054 22.24 26.85 -21.69
CA LEU A 1054 20.89 27.16 -22.13
C LEU A 1054 20.48 26.41 -23.41
N PHE A 1055 21.42 26.12 -24.31
CA PHE A 1055 21.14 25.34 -25.51
C PHE A 1055 20.67 23.91 -25.19
N VAL A 1056 21.09 23.37 -24.04
CA VAL A 1056 20.68 22.02 -23.59
C VAL A 1056 19.49 22.11 -22.62
N SER A 1057 19.47 23.10 -21.73
CA SER A 1057 18.44 23.20 -20.69
C SER A 1057 17.08 23.62 -21.25
N ILE A 1058 17.01 24.53 -22.22
CA ILE A 1058 15.73 24.98 -22.81
C ILE A 1058 14.98 23.84 -23.49
N PRO A 1059 15.58 23.05 -24.41
CA PRO A 1059 14.91 21.88 -24.99
C PRO A 1059 14.53 20.83 -23.94
N THR A 1060 15.37 20.63 -22.92
CA THR A 1060 15.10 19.68 -21.84
C THR A 1060 13.89 20.10 -21.00
N ILE A 1061 13.76 21.40 -20.68
CA ILE A 1061 12.61 21.95 -19.97
C ILE A 1061 11.36 21.88 -20.82
N TYR A 1062 11.46 22.19 -22.12
CA TYR A 1062 10.34 22.02 -23.05
C TYR A 1062 9.85 20.56 -23.08
N LEU A 1063 10.78 19.60 -23.15
CA LEU A 1063 10.47 18.17 -23.11
C LEU A 1063 9.85 17.76 -21.77
N ALA A 1064 10.39 18.26 -20.65
CA ALA A 1064 9.87 18.00 -19.31
C ALA A 1064 8.45 18.55 -19.14
N LEU A 1065 8.17 19.77 -19.62
CA LEU A 1065 6.83 20.36 -19.61
C LEU A 1065 5.87 19.57 -20.50
N ARG A 1066 6.28 19.14 -21.70
CA ARG A 1066 5.50 18.26 -22.58
C ARG A 1066 5.18 16.93 -21.89
N LEU A 1067 6.15 16.34 -21.19
CA LEU A 1067 5.96 15.10 -20.43
C LEU A 1067 5.05 15.31 -19.22
N GLN A 1068 5.18 16.43 -18.52
CA GLN A 1068 4.33 16.79 -17.39
C GLN A 1068 2.89 17.02 -17.83
N VAL A 1069 2.65 17.76 -18.92
CA VAL A 1069 1.32 17.92 -19.50
C VAL A 1069 0.76 16.56 -19.89
N ARG A 1070 1.56 15.71 -20.55
CA ARG A 1070 1.15 14.34 -20.91
C ARG A 1070 0.80 13.47 -19.69
N LEU A 1071 1.52 13.62 -18.57
CA LEU A 1071 1.23 12.94 -17.31
C LEU A 1071 0.00 13.52 -16.61
N TYR A 1072 -0.17 14.84 -16.67
CA TYR A 1072 -1.28 15.54 -16.05
C TYR A 1072 -2.60 15.17 -16.73
N THR A 1073 -2.66 15.25 -18.07
CA THR A 1073 -3.82 14.79 -18.86
C THR A 1073 -4.11 13.29 -18.70
N PHE A 1074 -3.18 12.51 -18.14
CA PHE A 1074 -3.43 11.10 -17.82
C PHE A 1074 -4.01 10.90 -16.41
N LEU A 1075 -3.71 11.81 -15.47
CA LEU A 1075 -4.16 11.75 -14.08
C LEU A 1075 -5.51 12.43 -13.85
N THR A 1076 -5.83 13.45 -14.66
CA THR A 1076 -7.13 14.12 -14.75
C THR A 1076 -7.97 13.42 -15.80
#